data_AF-A0A7K4CGP0-F1
#
_entry.id   AF-A0A7K4CGP0-F1
#
_cell.length_a   1.000
_cell.length_b   1.000
_cell.length_c   1.000
_cell.angle_alpha   90.00
_cell.angle_beta   90.00
_cell.angle_gamma   90.00
#
_symmetry.space_group_name_H-M   'P 1'
#
loop_
_entity.id
_entity.type
_entity.pdbx_description
1 polymer ?
#
loop_
_entity_poly.entity_id
_entity_poly.type
_entity_poly.pdbx_seq_one_letter_code
_entity_poly.pdbx_strand_id
1 'polypeptide(L)'
;MVLNDLHRDRLLSHYGIDSNHLAIKQMVDGDMLASIDQAKARDLLDQDVPSGGILIRYPDSQNFTIRLDQPKNGDDRRQRKYLRPTGAKNELYVPPGTDILKSNEIWITEGELKALRSSIDGLPVVALSGIWNWRDGQAKDDLAGLIADLDCDWNGKSFILIYDSDIKRNHPAYPAFQRLADVLYSHGARRVKIVTLPEIKDLKKAGIDDFLNKLNGSAVSKIEGLIKISPYIVPGALGYQRFIEELKKRNENDPELSIDIELATKALILAGKEADAHGLLSSFHLTTDRQRAYISDAKHYAKSRKSDEEKDITASISQNLKYGLFRDQVNREIIKVWFEDEKGISKAEYVYSDSSRFTKWIVDQIEKSYGKTPDKCLIDRIKSSITAQFLYSQREVIVSHRFLKVDGTIFYSLNDDSNHVLQITAKGVEILSSDADKNVVFINPPQSLAQPMPDLSTPPSGLDLLFTEDLVNITDPEDQMMYKVILAASLASDGPRHIICFHGEAGAGKSSAADLIKRLLDPEKALRQKMPSSQDGRKSLFNNRDVVLLDNLTNAPEWMLNDLCLASTGGHDVDRKLYTDSDEVLIDLHKLVLITGINPVGSWRSDFIERCVVFQLKRIGIVVDETAIWQRFEELRPKLLGALINTVKEALKILPEISKTNLTRISTGSRFGEACARAMGYEPNEFMNALKNRQKSAKIQMAYTDSVSKALLLFMGGVDSFKGTYSDLHRELGYLVCDEERRMRSWPKNGAALSRKVNTIKDVLQTAGLQISEDRDQRRGIIITKTGLPKDTDASAAPQNESQVESGQETAMSIGDVSSNAMDGITEIADCNNQDAPSPSDALDAKTVFSLPSRENFVEDSNNSIIKSANIASLRPRRPAKPRHTDSSMNLSETISSNCVPNGCHDGTGRKQVGISAIAGPSAGEIEDIKGDNAGSVYSAAKTPIMLESRRAGGLDSCAACGNDFPAHLASFFHGFKGPVCRKCSVRLNTDKSAKKSHPRDDTEMLFYYGWLKRLSNEESDGLLREFESKANSSALSFKEVIPSESC
;
A
#
# COMPACT_ATOMS: atom_id res chain seq x y z
N MET A 1 6.85 -28.56 -64.89
CA MET A 1 7.68 -29.56 -64.18
C MET A 1 6.79 -30.77 -63.89
N VAL A 2 7.28 -31.84 -63.25
CA VAL A 2 6.46 -33.06 -63.01
C VAL A 2 6.54 -33.47 -61.54
N LEU A 3 5.49 -34.13 -61.02
CA LEU A 3 5.54 -34.81 -59.72
C LEU A 3 6.36 -36.10 -59.81
N ASN A 4 7.36 -36.26 -58.94
CA ASN A 4 8.04 -37.54 -58.72
C ASN A 4 7.16 -38.49 -57.88
N ASP A 5 7.44 -39.79 -57.91
CA ASP A 5 6.59 -40.79 -57.27
C ASP A 5 6.54 -40.65 -55.73
N LEU A 6 7.67 -40.30 -55.10
CA LEU A 6 7.72 -39.99 -53.66
C LEU A 6 6.74 -38.85 -53.29
N HIS A 7 6.59 -37.84 -54.15
CA HIS A 7 5.68 -36.72 -53.93
C HIS A 7 4.23 -37.07 -54.29
N ARG A 8 3.99 -37.94 -55.28
CA ARG A 8 2.65 -38.52 -55.53
C ARG A 8 2.17 -39.31 -54.32
N ASP A 9 3.01 -40.22 -53.83
CA ASP A 9 2.74 -41.03 -52.63
C ASP A 9 2.55 -40.15 -51.40
N ARG A 10 3.36 -39.10 -51.23
CA ARG A 10 3.21 -38.14 -50.11
C ARG A 10 1.91 -37.35 -50.19
N LEU A 11 1.52 -36.88 -51.38
CA LEU A 11 0.25 -36.17 -51.60
C LEU A 11 -0.95 -37.08 -51.28
N LEU A 12 -0.92 -38.34 -51.73
CA LEU A 12 -2.00 -39.29 -51.46
C LEU A 12 -2.03 -39.74 -49.99
N SER A 13 -0.89 -40.13 -49.40
CA SER A 13 -0.84 -40.76 -48.07
C SER A 13 -0.89 -39.79 -46.89
N HIS A 14 -0.33 -38.59 -47.01
CA HIS A 14 -0.42 -37.56 -45.97
C HIS A 14 -1.61 -36.61 -46.18
N TYR A 15 -1.86 -36.21 -47.43
CA TYR A 15 -2.81 -35.14 -47.73
C TYR A 15 -4.09 -35.63 -48.43
N GLY A 16 -4.18 -36.90 -48.85
CA GLY A 16 -5.35 -37.47 -49.55
C GLY A 16 -5.54 -36.99 -50.98
N ILE A 17 -4.53 -36.32 -51.54
CA ILE A 17 -4.57 -35.71 -52.87
C ILE A 17 -4.08 -36.75 -53.89
N ASP A 18 -5.01 -37.40 -54.58
CA ASP A 18 -4.65 -38.28 -55.71
C ASP A 18 -4.13 -37.43 -56.89
N SER A 19 -2.85 -37.65 -57.23
CA SER A 19 -2.21 -37.02 -58.39
C SER A 19 -2.85 -37.36 -59.74
N ASN A 20 -3.73 -38.38 -59.80
CA ASN A 20 -4.50 -38.70 -61.00
C ASN A 20 -5.77 -37.88 -61.17
N HIS A 21 -6.24 -37.18 -60.15
CA HIS A 21 -7.44 -36.33 -60.20
C HIS A 21 -7.28 -35.22 -61.25
N LEU A 22 -8.35 -34.93 -62.01
CA LEU A 22 -8.26 -34.06 -63.19
C LEU A 22 -7.72 -32.66 -62.87
N ALA A 23 -8.20 -32.04 -61.80
CA ALA A 23 -7.71 -30.74 -61.35
C ALA A 23 -6.23 -30.76 -60.96
N ILE A 24 -5.74 -31.87 -60.39
CA ILE A 24 -4.34 -32.02 -59.99
C ILE A 24 -3.44 -32.25 -61.21
N LYS A 25 -3.89 -33.02 -62.21
CA LYS A 25 -3.19 -33.11 -63.50
C LYS A 25 -3.06 -31.74 -64.16
N GLN A 26 -4.14 -30.98 -64.24
CA GLN A 26 -4.14 -29.61 -64.76
C GLN A 26 -3.16 -28.68 -64.01
N MET A 27 -3.04 -28.82 -62.67
CA MET A 27 -2.03 -28.08 -61.90
C MET A 27 -0.59 -28.52 -62.19
N VAL A 28 -0.33 -29.80 -62.44
CA VAL A 28 1.02 -30.30 -62.78
C VAL A 28 1.40 -29.87 -64.20
N ASP A 29 0.49 -30.05 -65.15
CA ASP A 29 0.66 -29.68 -66.56
C ASP A 29 0.88 -28.16 -66.71
N GLY A 30 0.23 -27.35 -65.87
CA GLY A 30 0.39 -25.88 -65.78
C GLY A 30 1.55 -25.38 -64.91
N ASP A 31 2.46 -26.25 -64.43
CA ASP A 31 3.56 -25.91 -63.50
C ASP A 31 3.15 -25.30 -62.14
N MET A 32 1.86 -25.37 -61.79
CA MET A 32 1.31 -24.89 -60.52
C MET A 32 1.60 -25.81 -59.34
N LEU A 33 1.76 -27.11 -59.59
CA LEU A 33 2.14 -28.12 -58.60
C LEU A 33 3.29 -28.98 -59.14
N ALA A 34 4.47 -28.89 -58.52
CA ALA A 34 5.69 -29.46 -59.07
C ALA A 34 6.60 -30.11 -58.02
N SER A 35 7.44 -31.05 -58.43
CA SER A 35 8.62 -31.46 -57.65
C SER A 35 9.81 -30.61 -58.04
N ILE A 36 10.52 -30.08 -57.04
CA ILE A 36 11.78 -29.35 -57.21
C ILE A 36 12.89 -29.96 -56.37
N ASP A 37 14.12 -29.94 -56.88
CA ASP A 37 15.31 -30.34 -56.13
C ASP A 37 15.78 -29.23 -55.15
N GLN A 38 16.83 -29.54 -54.39
CA GLN A 38 17.41 -28.60 -53.42
C GLN A 38 18.04 -27.36 -54.07
N ALA A 39 18.62 -27.49 -55.27
CA ALA A 39 19.24 -26.36 -55.97
C ALA A 39 18.16 -25.38 -56.44
N LYS A 40 17.07 -25.88 -57.03
CA LYS A 40 15.94 -25.03 -57.44
C LYS A 40 15.14 -24.49 -56.25
N ALA A 41 15.06 -25.22 -55.13
CA ALA A 41 14.46 -24.70 -53.90
C ALA A 41 15.29 -23.56 -53.28
N ARG A 42 16.63 -23.65 -53.31
CA ARG A 42 17.53 -22.54 -52.90
C ARG A 42 17.34 -21.30 -53.77
N ASP A 43 17.40 -21.49 -55.10
CA ASP A 43 17.23 -20.45 -56.12
C ASP A 43 15.88 -19.72 -56.02
N LEU A 44 14.80 -20.45 -55.76
CA LEU A 44 13.46 -19.85 -55.60
C LEU A 44 13.27 -19.11 -54.25
N LEU A 45 13.89 -19.57 -53.16
CA LEU A 45 13.64 -19.02 -51.81
C LEU A 45 14.67 -17.98 -51.34
N ASP A 46 15.68 -17.69 -52.17
CA ASP A 46 16.86 -16.86 -51.89
C ASP A 46 17.50 -17.17 -50.51
N GLN A 47 17.64 -18.46 -50.20
CA GLN A 47 18.20 -18.93 -48.93
C GLN A 47 18.64 -20.40 -49.00
N ASP A 48 19.56 -20.78 -48.13
CA ASP A 48 19.90 -22.20 -47.96
C ASP A 48 18.73 -23.01 -47.38
N VAL A 49 18.51 -24.22 -47.90
CA VAL A 49 17.45 -25.16 -47.49
C VAL A 49 17.97 -26.59 -47.45
N PRO A 50 17.50 -27.44 -46.52
CA PRO A 50 18.05 -28.79 -46.31
C PRO A 50 17.67 -29.80 -47.40
N SER A 51 16.65 -29.52 -48.22
CA SER A 51 16.16 -30.44 -49.26
C SER A 51 15.47 -29.68 -50.40
N GLY A 52 15.05 -30.41 -51.43
CA GLY A 52 13.97 -29.99 -52.31
C GLY A 52 12.59 -30.17 -51.65
N GLY A 53 11.56 -30.32 -52.48
CA GLY A 53 10.22 -30.65 -52.03
C GLY A 53 9.14 -30.40 -53.09
N ILE A 54 7.92 -30.16 -52.62
CA ILE A 54 6.75 -29.86 -53.46
C ILE A 54 6.59 -28.33 -53.56
N LEU A 55 6.66 -27.80 -54.78
CA LEU A 55 6.34 -26.41 -55.10
C LEU A 55 4.83 -26.28 -55.35
N ILE A 56 4.22 -25.28 -54.72
CA ILE A 56 2.80 -24.93 -54.85
C ILE A 56 2.73 -23.45 -55.24
N ARG A 57 2.28 -23.14 -56.45
CA ARG A 57 2.06 -21.75 -56.91
C ARG A 57 0.65 -21.29 -56.59
N TYR A 58 0.50 -19.99 -56.37
CA TYR A 58 -0.80 -19.33 -56.20
C TYR A 58 -1.39 -18.99 -57.59
N PRO A 59 -2.64 -19.34 -57.91
CA PRO A 59 -3.27 -18.98 -59.18
C PRO A 59 -3.26 -17.47 -59.44
N ASP A 60 -3.04 -17.10 -60.71
CA ASP A 60 -2.99 -15.72 -61.20
C ASP A 60 -1.97 -14.79 -60.49
N SER A 61 -1.03 -15.37 -59.73
CA SER A 61 -0.06 -14.67 -58.90
C SER A 61 1.38 -15.16 -59.11
N GLN A 62 2.35 -14.34 -58.70
CA GLN A 62 3.76 -14.73 -58.65
C GLN A 62 4.14 -15.42 -57.33
N ASN A 63 3.22 -15.46 -56.35
CA ASN A 63 3.46 -16.08 -55.05
C ASN A 63 3.46 -17.61 -55.11
N PHE A 64 4.23 -18.22 -54.20
CA PHE A 64 4.31 -19.66 -54.03
C PHE A 64 4.75 -20.04 -52.63
N THR A 65 4.51 -21.30 -52.28
CA THR A 65 5.00 -21.96 -51.07
C THR A 65 5.71 -23.26 -51.47
N ILE A 66 6.84 -23.55 -50.84
CA ILE A 66 7.58 -24.81 -51.00
C ILE A 66 7.41 -25.66 -49.74
N ARG A 67 6.79 -26.83 -49.90
CA ARG A 67 6.66 -27.85 -48.87
C ARG A 67 7.87 -28.79 -48.93
N LEU A 68 8.88 -28.49 -48.11
CA LEU A 68 10.15 -29.21 -48.07
C LEU A 68 9.98 -30.70 -47.71
N ASP A 69 10.90 -31.53 -48.17
CA ASP A 69 11.01 -32.92 -47.71
C ASP A 69 11.50 -32.99 -46.27
N GLN A 70 12.65 -32.37 -45.99
CA GLN A 70 13.21 -32.21 -44.65
C GLN A 70 12.89 -30.81 -44.10
N PRO A 71 12.35 -30.67 -42.87
CA PRO A 71 12.07 -29.35 -42.29
C PRO A 71 13.35 -28.54 -42.07
N LYS A 72 13.33 -27.24 -42.37
CA LYS A 72 14.42 -26.31 -42.01
C LYS A 72 14.32 -25.96 -40.53
N ASN A 73 15.38 -26.17 -39.76
CA ASN A 73 15.44 -25.66 -38.38
C ASN A 73 15.62 -24.14 -38.41
N GLY A 74 14.82 -23.41 -37.63
CA GLY A 74 15.04 -21.99 -37.34
C GLY A 74 15.93 -21.79 -36.11
N ASP A 75 16.42 -20.57 -35.92
CA ASP A 75 17.25 -20.17 -34.77
C ASP A 75 16.48 -20.28 -33.44
N ASP A 76 15.15 -20.20 -33.52
CA ASP A 76 14.17 -20.49 -32.47
C ASP A 76 14.04 -22.00 -32.12
N ARG A 77 14.87 -22.85 -32.74
CA ARG A 77 14.84 -24.33 -32.70
C ARG A 77 13.53 -24.94 -33.23
N ARG A 78 12.68 -24.19 -33.93
CA ARG A 78 11.42 -24.70 -34.50
C ARG A 78 11.65 -25.25 -35.92
N GLN A 79 10.96 -26.34 -36.25
CA GLN A 79 11.04 -26.97 -37.57
C GLN A 79 10.04 -26.37 -38.55
N ARG A 80 10.54 -25.65 -39.56
CA ARG A 80 9.75 -25.03 -40.63
C ARG A 80 9.56 -26.02 -41.78
N LYS A 81 8.34 -26.55 -41.90
CA LYS A 81 7.94 -27.56 -42.91
C LYS A 81 7.59 -26.98 -44.28
N TYR A 82 7.15 -25.73 -44.29
CA TYR A 82 6.77 -24.94 -45.46
C TYR A 82 7.62 -23.67 -45.43
N LEU A 83 8.07 -23.20 -46.60
CA LEU A 83 8.81 -21.94 -46.76
C LEU A 83 8.25 -21.13 -47.93
N ARG A 84 8.38 -19.80 -47.81
CA ARG A 84 8.07 -18.79 -48.83
C ARG A 84 9.28 -17.85 -48.96
N PRO A 85 9.44 -17.11 -50.07
CA PRO A 85 10.53 -16.15 -50.21
C PRO A 85 10.51 -15.07 -49.12
N THR A 86 11.69 -14.65 -48.67
CA THR A 86 11.81 -13.61 -47.63
C THR A 86 11.26 -12.28 -48.15
N GLY A 87 10.33 -11.66 -47.42
CA GLY A 87 9.69 -10.41 -47.83
C GLY A 87 8.55 -10.58 -48.86
N ALA A 88 8.19 -11.80 -49.25
CA ALA A 88 6.98 -12.05 -50.03
C ALA A 88 5.73 -11.55 -49.27
N LYS A 89 4.83 -10.86 -49.96
CA LYS A 89 3.58 -10.37 -49.36
C LYS A 89 2.72 -11.53 -48.86
N ASN A 90 1.98 -11.29 -47.78
CA ASN A 90 0.89 -12.19 -47.38
C ASN A 90 -0.23 -12.14 -48.42
N GLU A 91 -0.75 -13.32 -48.76
CA GLU A 91 -1.70 -13.54 -49.84
C GLU A 91 -2.52 -14.80 -49.53
N LEU A 92 -3.78 -14.83 -49.98
CA LEU A 92 -4.74 -15.91 -49.80
C LEU A 92 -4.55 -16.98 -50.88
N TYR A 93 -4.29 -18.23 -50.50
CA TYR A 93 -4.25 -19.34 -51.46
C TYR A 93 -5.68 -19.78 -51.80
N VAL A 94 -6.12 -19.42 -53.01
CA VAL A 94 -7.37 -19.89 -53.62
C VAL A 94 -7.06 -21.11 -54.49
N PRO A 95 -7.62 -22.31 -54.22
CA PRO A 95 -7.39 -23.47 -55.08
C PRO A 95 -7.99 -23.28 -56.50
N PRO A 96 -7.36 -23.82 -57.55
CA PRO A 96 -7.94 -23.82 -58.89
C PRO A 96 -9.35 -24.43 -58.93
N GLY A 97 -10.30 -23.71 -59.51
CA GLY A 97 -11.72 -24.07 -59.55
C GLY A 97 -12.57 -23.48 -58.42
N THR A 98 -11.97 -22.93 -57.35
CA THR A 98 -12.69 -22.24 -56.28
C THR A 98 -12.89 -20.77 -56.62
N ASP A 99 -14.15 -20.31 -56.70
CA ASP A 99 -14.49 -18.90 -56.94
C ASP A 99 -15.12 -18.27 -55.69
N ILE A 100 -14.32 -17.54 -54.90
CA ILE A 100 -14.77 -16.88 -53.67
C ILE A 100 -15.72 -15.70 -53.94
N LEU A 101 -15.65 -15.06 -55.11
CA LEU A 101 -16.52 -13.94 -55.46
C LEU A 101 -17.93 -14.41 -55.86
N LYS A 102 -18.07 -15.60 -56.45
CA LYS A 102 -19.38 -16.24 -56.71
C LYS A 102 -19.93 -17.06 -55.53
N SER A 103 -19.07 -17.52 -54.61
CA SER A 103 -19.49 -18.37 -53.47
C SER A 103 -20.25 -17.57 -52.40
N ASN A 104 -21.38 -18.09 -51.90
CA ASN A 104 -22.17 -17.46 -50.82
C ASN A 104 -21.60 -17.75 -49.42
N GLU A 105 -20.84 -18.85 -49.27
CA GLU A 105 -20.10 -19.19 -48.06
C GLU A 105 -18.65 -19.49 -48.45
N ILE A 106 -17.69 -18.98 -47.67
CA ILE A 106 -16.24 -19.09 -47.90
C ILE A 106 -15.60 -19.70 -46.65
N TRP A 107 -14.81 -20.76 -46.81
CA TRP A 107 -14.15 -21.45 -45.69
C TRP A 107 -12.67 -21.10 -45.68
N ILE A 108 -12.10 -20.63 -44.56
CA ILE A 108 -10.68 -20.25 -44.45
C ILE A 108 -9.97 -21.18 -43.45
N THR A 109 -8.83 -21.75 -43.83
CA THR A 109 -7.99 -22.58 -42.95
C THR A 109 -6.49 -22.25 -43.08
N GLU A 110 -5.63 -22.96 -42.34
CA GLU A 110 -4.17 -22.80 -42.40
C GLU A 110 -3.53 -23.92 -43.24
N GLY A 111 -2.85 -23.57 -44.34
CA GLY A 111 -2.06 -24.49 -45.18
C GLY A 111 -2.70 -24.82 -46.54
N GLU A 112 -1.94 -24.59 -47.61
CA GLU A 112 -2.37 -24.61 -49.00
C GLU A 112 -2.85 -26.00 -49.46
N LEU A 113 -2.13 -27.05 -49.06
CA LEU A 113 -2.51 -28.44 -49.35
C LEU A 113 -3.84 -28.85 -48.67
N LYS A 114 -4.24 -28.21 -47.57
CA LYS A 114 -5.53 -28.51 -46.92
C LYS A 114 -6.71 -27.95 -47.69
N ALA A 115 -6.58 -26.70 -48.15
CA ALA A 115 -7.56 -26.08 -49.03
C ALA A 115 -7.65 -26.84 -50.36
N LEU A 116 -6.51 -27.23 -50.95
CA LEU A 116 -6.46 -28.05 -52.17
C LEU A 116 -7.09 -29.43 -51.97
N ARG A 117 -6.88 -30.10 -50.83
CA ARG A 117 -7.57 -31.36 -50.53
C ARG A 117 -9.08 -31.16 -50.44
N SER A 118 -9.53 -30.09 -49.78
CA SER A 118 -10.96 -29.79 -49.59
C SER A 118 -11.67 -29.36 -50.88
N SER A 119 -11.00 -28.62 -51.78
CA SER A 119 -11.60 -28.19 -53.05
C SER A 119 -11.82 -29.35 -54.04
N ILE A 120 -11.02 -30.43 -53.94
CA ILE A 120 -11.27 -31.70 -54.66
C ILE A 120 -12.62 -32.31 -54.24
N ASP A 121 -13.01 -32.19 -52.96
CA ASP A 121 -14.32 -32.63 -52.46
C ASP A 121 -15.44 -31.59 -52.71
N GLY A 122 -15.16 -30.54 -53.51
CA GLY A 122 -16.13 -29.50 -53.90
C GLY A 122 -16.38 -28.42 -52.83
N LEU A 123 -15.61 -28.39 -51.75
CA LEU A 123 -15.79 -27.42 -50.66
C LEU A 123 -15.15 -26.06 -51.01
N PRO A 124 -15.77 -24.91 -50.63
CA PRO A 124 -15.29 -23.56 -50.95
C PRO A 124 -14.15 -23.13 -49.99
N VAL A 125 -13.11 -23.95 -49.87
CA VAL A 125 -12.01 -23.75 -48.92
C VAL A 125 -10.84 -23.02 -49.57
N VAL A 126 -10.35 -21.99 -48.89
CA VAL A 126 -9.14 -21.23 -49.18
C VAL A 126 -8.19 -21.29 -47.98
N ALA A 127 -6.90 -21.03 -48.20
CA ALA A 127 -5.88 -21.16 -47.15
C ALA A 127 -5.04 -19.90 -46.94
N LEU A 128 -4.71 -19.63 -45.69
CA LEU A 128 -3.61 -18.75 -45.30
C LEU A 128 -2.33 -19.59 -45.18
N SER A 129 -1.19 -19.02 -45.57
CA SER A 129 0.16 -19.63 -45.42
C SER A 129 0.69 -19.58 -43.97
N GLY A 130 -0.21 -19.46 -43.00
CA GLY A 130 0.04 -19.23 -41.58
C GLY A 130 -1.17 -18.51 -40.96
N ILE A 131 -1.58 -18.89 -39.75
CA ILE A 131 -2.87 -18.48 -39.16
C ILE A 131 -3.05 -16.96 -38.95
N TRP A 132 -1.96 -16.20 -38.87
CA TRP A 132 -1.96 -14.73 -38.78
C TRP A 132 -1.76 -14.03 -40.14
N ASN A 133 -1.49 -14.77 -41.21
CA ASN A 133 -1.15 -14.22 -42.54
C ASN A 133 -2.36 -13.67 -43.31
N TRP A 134 -3.49 -13.45 -42.65
CA TRP A 134 -4.58 -12.60 -43.17
C TRP A 134 -4.25 -11.10 -43.02
N ARG A 135 -3.19 -10.74 -42.31
CA ARG A 135 -2.65 -9.38 -42.22
C ARG A 135 -1.12 -9.31 -42.34
N ASP A 136 -0.60 -8.13 -42.62
CA ASP A 136 0.80 -7.76 -42.37
C ASP A 136 1.02 -7.61 -40.85
N GLY A 137 2.07 -8.23 -40.32
CA GLY A 137 2.47 -8.11 -38.91
C GLY A 137 3.03 -6.73 -38.52
N GLN A 138 3.51 -5.94 -39.49
CA GLN A 138 4.09 -4.60 -39.24
C GLN A 138 3.04 -3.47 -39.23
N ALA A 139 1.81 -3.73 -39.67
CA ALA A 139 0.76 -2.73 -39.74
C ALA A 139 0.25 -2.28 -38.35
N LYS A 140 -0.06 -0.97 -38.24
CA LYS A 140 -0.50 -0.30 -37.01
C LYS A 140 -1.75 -0.89 -36.33
N ASP A 141 -2.66 -1.47 -37.12
CA ASP A 141 -3.91 -2.08 -36.67
C ASP A 141 -4.35 -3.18 -37.64
N ASP A 142 -5.48 -3.83 -37.35
CA ASP A 142 -5.98 -4.99 -38.13
C ASP A 142 -6.64 -4.60 -39.47
N LEU A 143 -7.08 -3.35 -39.64
CA LEU A 143 -7.67 -2.87 -40.89
C LEU A 143 -6.57 -2.45 -41.86
N ALA A 144 -5.65 -1.61 -41.40
CA ALA A 144 -4.50 -1.14 -42.18
C ALA A 144 -3.49 -2.27 -42.51
N GLY A 145 -3.65 -3.45 -41.91
CA GLY A 145 -2.84 -4.63 -42.20
C GLY A 145 -3.48 -5.66 -43.11
N LEU A 146 -4.77 -5.57 -43.44
CA LEU A 146 -5.51 -6.60 -44.17
C LEU A 146 -4.87 -6.93 -45.53
N ILE A 147 -4.83 -8.22 -45.89
CA ILE A 147 -4.37 -8.63 -47.24
C ILE A 147 -5.37 -8.21 -48.31
N ALA A 148 -4.87 -7.85 -49.50
CA ALA A 148 -5.69 -7.35 -50.60
C ALA A 148 -6.78 -8.34 -51.06
N ASP A 149 -6.55 -9.65 -50.89
CA ASP A 149 -7.53 -10.71 -51.20
C ASP A 149 -8.77 -10.70 -50.29
N LEU A 150 -8.70 -9.97 -49.17
CA LEU A 150 -9.76 -9.85 -48.18
C LEU A 150 -10.32 -8.41 -48.06
N ASP A 151 -9.67 -7.42 -48.68
CA ASP A 151 -10.08 -6.02 -48.75
C ASP A 151 -11.07 -5.78 -49.91
N CYS A 152 -12.30 -6.30 -49.75
CA CYS A 152 -13.42 -6.04 -50.66
C CYS A 152 -14.77 -6.13 -49.94
N ASP A 153 -15.86 -5.59 -50.54
CA ASP A 153 -17.20 -5.62 -49.92
C ASP A 153 -17.81 -7.03 -49.99
N TRP A 154 -17.81 -7.72 -48.85
CA TRP A 154 -18.31 -9.08 -48.66
C TRP A 154 -19.82 -9.17 -48.41
N ASN A 155 -20.58 -8.15 -48.82
CA ASN A 155 -22.00 -8.01 -48.50
C ASN A 155 -22.81 -9.28 -48.85
N GLY A 156 -23.59 -9.76 -47.88
CA GLY A 156 -24.43 -10.96 -48.00
C GLY A 156 -23.72 -12.31 -47.79
N LYS A 157 -22.39 -12.40 -47.88
CA LYS A 157 -21.62 -13.66 -47.78
C LYS A 157 -21.38 -14.11 -46.34
N SER A 158 -21.23 -15.41 -46.14
CA SER A 158 -20.85 -16.00 -44.84
C SER A 158 -19.44 -16.59 -44.86
N PHE A 159 -18.78 -16.63 -43.70
CA PHE A 159 -17.42 -17.17 -43.54
C PHE A 159 -17.35 -18.25 -42.45
N ILE A 160 -16.64 -19.34 -42.74
CA ILE A 160 -16.31 -20.40 -41.79
C ILE A 160 -14.79 -20.42 -41.59
N LEU A 161 -14.31 -20.04 -40.41
CA LEU A 161 -12.88 -19.98 -40.10
C LEU A 161 -12.48 -21.25 -39.32
N ILE A 162 -11.66 -22.12 -39.93
CA ILE A 162 -11.43 -23.50 -39.48
C ILE A 162 -10.03 -23.66 -38.89
N TYR A 163 -9.98 -23.80 -37.56
CA TYR A 163 -8.79 -24.10 -36.78
C TYR A 163 -8.49 -25.59 -36.73
N ASP A 164 -7.19 -25.93 -36.84
CA ASP A 164 -6.67 -27.26 -36.52
C ASP A 164 -6.93 -27.63 -35.04
N SER A 165 -6.94 -28.93 -34.74
CA SER A 165 -7.39 -29.46 -33.42
C SER A 165 -6.56 -29.05 -32.20
N ASP A 166 -5.38 -28.46 -32.40
CA ASP A 166 -4.49 -27.91 -31.36
C ASP A 166 -4.81 -26.45 -31.00
N ILE A 167 -5.48 -25.68 -31.89
CA ILE A 167 -5.79 -24.27 -31.65
C ILE A 167 -7.10 -24.14 -30.86
N LYS A 168 -6.96 -24.31 -29.53
CA LYS A 168 -8.00 -24.15 -28.50
C LYS A 168 -7.86 -22.80 -27.78
N ARG A 169 -8.81 -22.45 -26.90
CA ARG A 169 -8.87 -21.13 -26.22
C ARG A 169 -7.54 -20.64 -25.60
N ASN A 170 -6.76 -21.55 -25.04
CA ASN A 170 -5.48 -21.26 -24.40
C ASN A 170 -4.27 -21.22 -25.35
N HIS A 171 -4.45 -21.44 -26.66
CA HIS A 171 -3.38 -21.40 -27.64
C HIS A 171 -3.08 -19.95 -28.07
N PRO A 172 -1.81 -19.49 -28.15
CA PRO A 172 -1.48 -18.10 -28.47
C PRO A 172 -2.03 -17.57 -29.81
N ALA A 173 -2.36 -18.47 -30.75
CA ALA A 173 -2.95 -18.10 -32.04
C ALA A 173 -4.49 -18.08 -32.06
N TYR A 174 -5.18 -18.51 -30.98
CA TYR A 174 -6.64 -18.55 -30.91
C TYR A 174 -7.36 -17.20 -31.10
N PRO A 175 -6.75 -16.03 -30.79
CA PRO A 175 -7.34 -14.73 -31.15
C PRO A 175 -7.30 -14.39 -32.67
N ALA A 176 -6.54 -15.13 -33.50
CA ALA A 176 -6.32 -14.76 -34.90
C ALA A 176 -7.62 -14.67 -35.72
N PHE A 177 -8.41 -15.76 -35.72
CA PHE A 177 -9.70 -15.79 -36.40
C PHE A 177 -10.79 -14.99 -35.68
N GLN A 178 -10.64 -14.70 -34.38
CA GLN A 178 -11.56 -13.77 -33.69
C GLN A 178 -11.41 -12.33 -34.18
N ARG A 179 -10.16 -11.91 -34.44
CA ARG A 179 -9.84 -10.59 -35.01
C ARG A 179 -10.21 -10.52 -36.49
N LEU A 180 -9.86 -11.56 -37.28
CA LEU A 180 -10.28 -11.66 -38.67
C LEU A 180 -11.81 -11.62 -38.83
N ALA A 181 -12.57 -12.29 -37.96
CA ALA A 181 -14.03 -12.24 -37.99
C ALA A 181 -14.58 -10.80 -37.85
N ASP A 182 -14.02 -9.98 -36.97
CA ASP A 182 -14.45 -8.59 -36.78
C ASP A 182 -14.09 -7.70 -37.98
N VAL A 183 -12.93 -7.95 -38.60
CA VAL A 183 -12.52 -7.29 -39.86
C VAL A 183 -13.41 -7.72 -41.03
N LEU A 184 -13.78 -8.99 -41.15
CA LEU A 184 -14.73 -9.43 -42.18
C LEU A 184 -16.10 -8.77 -42.00
N TYR A 185 -16.57 -8.59 -40.77
CA TYR A 185 -17.79 -7.81 -40.48
C TYR A 185 -17.67 -6.33 -40.86
N SER A 186 -16.50 -5.68 -40.66
CA SER A 186 -16.29 -4.29 -41.10
C SER A 186 -16.27 -4.14 -42.61
N HIS A 187 -15.95 -5.22 -43.33
CA HIS A 187 -16.03 -5.32 -44.79
C HIS A 187 -17.36 -5.93 -45.27
N GLY A 188 -18.41 -5.93 -44.45
CA GLY A 188 -19.78 -6.24 -44.87
C GLY A 188 -20.20 -7.72 -44.83
N ALA A 189 -19.36 -8.64 -44.34
CA ALA A 189 -19.73 -10.05 -44.24
C ALA A 189 -21.04 -10.25 -43.45
N ARG A 190 -21.95 -11.08 -43.96
CA ARG A 190 -23.25 -11.35 -43.32
C ARG A 190 -23.08 -12.12 -42.02
N ARG A 191 -22.31 -13.22 -41.99
CA ARG A 191 -22.05 -13.98 -40.74
C ARG A 191 -20.67 -14.63 -40.75
N VAL A 192 -20.08 -14.79 -39.58
CA VAL A 192 -18.84 -15.55 -39.39
C VAL A 192 -19.03 -16.63 -38.33
N LYS A 193 -18.51 -17.84 -38.57
CA LYS A 193 -18.33 -18.89 -37.57
C LYS A 193 -16.84 -19.21 -37.41
N ILE A 194 -16.44 -19.66 -36.21
CA ILE A 194 -15.11 -20.23 -35.97
C ILE A 194 -15.30 -21.67 -35.49
N VAL A 195 -14.57 -22.61 -36.09
CA VAL A 195 -14.66 -24.04 -35.80
C VAL A 195 -13.26 -24.58 -35.50
N THR A 196 -12.99 -24.99 -34.26
CA THR A 196 -11.83 -25.84 -33.95
C THR A 196 -12.20 -27.29 -34.23
N LEU A 197 -11.41 -27.97 -35.08
CA LEU A 197 -11.63 -29.37 -35.41
C LEU A 197 -11.43 -30.28 -34.16
N PRO A 198 -12.20 -31.37 -34.01
CA PRO A 198 -11.97 -32.33 -32.94
C PRO A 198 -10.58 -33.00 -33.04
N GLU A 199 -10.09 -33.55 -31.93
CA GLU A 199 -8.93 -34.45 -32.00
C GLU A 199 -9.33 -35.78 -32.65
N ILE A 200 -8.58 -36.22 -33.67
CA ILE A 200 -8.74 -37.57 -34.21
C ILE A 200 -7.82 -38.52 -33.45
N LYS A 201 -8.35 -39.69 -33.08
CA LYS A 201 -7.56 -40.75 -32.45
C LYS A 201 -6.31 -41.08 -33.29
N ASP A 202 -5.21 -41.31 -32.59
CA ASP A 202 -3.91 -41.66 -33.15
C ASP A 202 -3.27 -40.54 -34.02
N LEU A 203 -3.68 -39.28 -33.83
CA LEU A 203 -2.98 -38.07 -34.31
C LEU A 203 -2.75 -37.09 -33.14
N LYS A 204 -1.62 -36.38 -33.14
CA LYS A 204 -1.31 -35.34 -32.14
C LYS A 204 -1.93 -33.96 -32.45
N LYS A 205 -2.32 -33.75 -33.70
CA LYS A 205 -2.93 -32.56 -34.29
C LYS A 205 -3.62 -33.06 -35.56
N ALA A 206 -4.83 -32.59 -35.83
CA ALA A 206 -5.58 -32.91 -37.05
C ALA A 206 -5.97 -31.61 -37.79
N GLY A 207 -5.69 -31.56 -39.09
CA GLY A 207 -6.22 -30.57 -40.02
C GLY A 207 -7.51 -31.03 -40.71
N ILE A 208 -8.10 -30.17 -41.55
CA ILE A 208 -9.30 -30.52 -42.33
C ILE A 208 -9.01 -31.64 -43.35
N ASP A 209 -7.78 -31.70 -43.87
CA ASP A 209 -7.25 -32.82 -44.66
C ASP A 209 -7.26 -34.13 -43.87
N ASP A 210 -6.71 -34.18 -42.65
CA ASP A 210 -6.77 -35.39 -41.80
C ASP A 210 -8.21 -35.90 -41.59
N PHE A 211 -9.18 -34.98 -41.45
CA PHE A 211 -10.61 -35.30 -41.30
C PHE A 211 -11.22 -35.90 -42.56
N LEU A 212 -10.98 -35.29 -43.73
CA LEU A 212 -11.46 -35.79 -45.02
C LEU A 212 -10.84 -37.16 -45.37
N ASN A 213 -9.60 -37.39 -44.96
CA ASN A 213 -8.83 -38.59 -45.31
C ASN A 213 -9.13 -39.79 -44.40
N LYS A 214 -9.32 -39.59 -43.09
CA LYS A 214 -9.57 -40.69 -42.13
C LYS A 214 -11.02 -41.17 -42.06
N LEU A 215 -11.99 -40.45 -42.62
CA LEU A 215 -13.44 -40.71 -42.40
C LEU A 215 -14.24 -41.12 -43.65
N ASN A 216 -13.57 -41.24 -44.81
CA ASN A 216 -14.14 -41.59 -46.12
C ASN A 216 -15.40 -40.77 -46.46
N GLY A 217 -16.32 -41.28 -47.31
CA GLY A 217 -17.52 -40.58 -47.79
C GLY A 217 -18.56 -40.15 -46.74
N SER A 218 -18.21 -40.17 -45.44
CA SER A 218 -18.99 -39.56 -44.35
C SER A 218 -18.33 -38.30 -43.76
N ALA A 219 -17.14 -37.92 -44.24
CA ALA A 219 -16.32 -36.87 -43.65
C ALA A 219 -16.93 -35.48 -43.80
N VAL A 220 -17.34 -35.12 -45.03
CA VAL A 220 -17.94 -33.81 -45.35
C VAL A 220 -19.13 -33.54 -44.44
N SER A 221 -20.11 -34.44 -44.37
CA SER A 221 -21.31 -34.26 -43.53
C SER A 221 -21.06 -34.25 -42.02
N LYS A 222 -19.90 -34.73 -41.56
CA LYS A 222 -19.46 -34.53 -40.16
C LYS A 222 -18.92 -33.12 -39.95
N ILE A 223 -18.17 -32.56 -40.90
CA ILE A 223 -17.68 -31.18 -40.87
C ILE A 223 -18.86 -30.20 -41.00
N GLU A 224 -19.78 -30.43 -41.94
CA GLU A 224 -21.05 -29.70 -42.05
C GLU A 224 -21.86 -29.77 -40.75
N GLY A 225 -21.91 -30.95 -40.10
CA GLY A 225 -22.54 -31.12 -38.79
C GLY A 225 -21.90 -30.27 -37.69
N LEU A 226 -20.57 -30.24 -37.61
CA LEU A 226 -19.81 -29.39 -36.69
C LEU A 226 -20.05 -27.90 -36.96
N ILE A 227 -20.04 -27.48 -38.24
CA ILE A 227 -20.34 -26.11 -38.66
C ILE A 227 -21.78 -25.73 -38.29
N LYS A 228 -22.75 -26.64 -38.46
CA LYS A 228 -24.16 -26.40 -38.15
C LYS A 228 -24.40 -26.14 -36.67
N ILE A 229 -23.76 -26.91 -35.78
CA ILE A 229 -23.87 -26.70 -34.32
C ILE A 229 -22.98 -25.58 -33.78
N SER A 230 -21.97 -25.13 -34.54
CA SER A 230 -21.08 -24.05 -34.11
C SER A 230 -21.81 -22.70 -34.08
N PRO A 231 -21.66 -21.89 -33.01
CA PRO A 231 -22.30 -20.59 -32.91
C PRO A 231 -21.69 -19.57 -33.87
N TYR A 232 -22.47 -18.57 -34.24
CA TYR A 232 -21.98 -17.39 -34.94
C TYR A 232 -21.17 -16.49 -34.00
N ILE A 233 -20.15 -15.84 -34.55
CA ILE A 233 -19.36 -14.83 -33.85
C ILE A 233 -20.16 -13.53 -33.79
N VAL A 234 -20.35 -12.99 -32.58
CA VAL A 234 -20.93 -11.65 -32.40
C VAL A 234 -19.92 -10.61 -32.91
N PRO A 235 -20.30 -9.68 -33.82
CA PRO A 235 -19.44 -8.60 -34.28
C PRO A 235 -18.79 -7.83 -33.12
N GLY A 236 -17.51 -7.50 -33.29
CA GLY A 236 -16.73 -6.76 -32.32
C GLY A 236 -16.74 -5.26 -32.59
N ALA A 237 -15.71 -4.57 -32.12
CA ALA A 237 -15.64 -3.11 -32.16
C ALA A 237 -15.41 -2.53 -33.57
N LEU A 238 -14.81 -3.29 -34.48
CA LEU A 238 -14.55 -2.87 -35.86
C LEU A 238 -15.79 -3.08 -36.74
N GLY A 239 -16.45 -4.24 -36.61
CA GLY A 239 -17.47 -4.68 -37.55
C GLY A 239 -18.91 -4.34 -37.21
N TYR A 240 -19.25 -4.08 -35.94
CA TYR A 240 -20.67 -3.97 -35.53
C TYR A 240 -21.45 -2.86 -36.25
N GLN A 241 -20.82 -1.72 -36.57
CA GLN A 241 -21.50 -0.60 -37.21
C GLN A 241 -21.93 -0.96 -38.63
N ARG A 242 -20.99 -1.39 -39.48
CA ARG A 242 -21.27 -1.88 -40.84
C ARG A 242 -22.28 -3.03 -40.83
N PHE A 243 -22.16 -3.98 -39.90
CA PHE A 243 -23.10 -5.08 -39.78
C PHE A 243 -24.54 -4.59 -39.50
N ILE A 244 -24.72 -3.59 -38.64
CA ILE A 244 -26.04 -2.99 -38.35
C ILE A 244 -26.57 -2.17 -39.54
N GLU A 245 -25.70 -1.47 -40.27
CA GLU A 245 -26.06 -0.74 -41.48
C GLU A 245 -26.57 -1.67 -42.59
N GLU A 246 -25.87 -2.79 -42.85
CA GLU A 246 -26.33 -3.79 -43.82
C GLU A 246 -27.55 -4.58 -43.32
N LEU A 247 -27.69 -4.79 -42.01
CA LEU A 247 -28.89 -5.41 -41.42
C LEU A 247 -30.15 -4.57 -41.66
N LYS A 248 -30.07 -3.23 -41.49
CA LYS A 248 -31.19 -2.30 -41.74
C LYS A 248 -31.67 -2.24 -43.19
N LYS A 249 -30.92 -2.80 -44.14
CA LYS A 249 -31.27 -2.87 -45.57
C LYS A 249 -31.96 -4.19 -45.97
N ARG A 250 -32.06 -5.16 -45.05
CA ARG A 250 -32.59 -6.50 -45.35
C ARG A 250 -34.11 -6.50 -45.39
N ASN A 251 -34.66 -7.40 -46.21
CA ASN A 251 -36.10 -7.63 -46.31
C ASN A 251 -36.63 -8.23 -44.99
N GLU A 252 -37.70 -7.67 -44.42
CA GLU A 252 -38.36 -8.19 -43.21
C GLU A 252 -38.84 -9.65 -43.35
N ASN A 253 -39.00 -10.14 -44.60
CA ASN A 253 -39.39 -11.51 -44.92
C ASN A 253 -38.21 -12.50 -45.04
N ASP A 254 -36.96 -12.09 -44.76
CA ASP A 254 -35.81 -12.99 -44.71
C ASP A 254 -35.98 -13.99 -43.54
N PRO A 255 -36.06 -15.31 -43.79
CA PRO A 255 -36.39 -16.30 -42.76
C PRO A 255 -35.32 -16.47 -41.68
N GLU A 256 -34.13 -15.92 -41.88
CA GLU A 256 -33.01 -15.97 -40.93
C GLU A 256 -32.71 -14.62 -40.26
N LEU A 257 -33.51 -13.58 -40.53
CA LEU A 257 -33.33 -12.21 -40.01
C LEU A 257 -33.23 -12.15 -38.48
N SER A 258 -33.92 -13.08 -37.78
CA SER A 258 -33.86 -13.23 -36.32
C SER A 258 -32.44 -13.45 -35.79
N ILE A 259 -31.64 -14.26 -36.49
CA ILE A 259 -30.24 -14.56 -36.13
C ILE A 259 -29.40 -13.28 -36.24
N ASP A 260 -29.63 -12.50 -37.30
CA ASP A 260 -28.88 -11.27 -37.54
C ASP A 260 -29.26 -10.16 -36.54
N ILE A 261 -30.53 -10.06 -36.16
CA ILE A 261 -31.02 -9.20 -35.07
C ILE A 261 -30.41 -9.62 -33.72
N GLU A 262 -30.31 -10.92 -33.43
CA GLU A 262 -29.68 -11.44 -32.22
C GLU A 262 -28.21 -11.01 -32.12
N LEU A 263 -27.45 -11.19 -33.21
CA LEU A 263 -26.03 -10.80 -33.30
C LEU A 263 -25.84 -9.28 -33.15
N ALA A 264 -26.68 -8.47 -33.78
CA ALA A 264 -26.61 -7.01 -33.67
C ALA A 264 -26.94 -6.53 -32.25
N THR A 265 -27.96 -7.12 -31.61
CA THR A 265 -28.33 -6.81 -30.22
C THR A 265 -27.19 -7.18 -29.26
N LYS A 266 -26.57 -8.35 -29.45
CA LYS A 266 -25.41 -8.79 -28.67
C LYS A 266 -24.21 -7.85 -28.85
N ALA A 267 -23.92 -7.41 -30.08
CA ALA A 267 -22.84 -6.48 -30.35
C ALA A 267 -23.07 -5.09 -29.70
N LEU A 268 -24.28 -4.55 -29.79
CA LEU A 268 -24.64 -3.27 -29.17
C LEU A 268 -24.57 -3.31 -27.64
N ILE A 269 -25.03 -4.40 -27.01
CA ILE A 269 -24.92 -4.58 -25.55
C ILE A 269 -23.45 -4.76 -25.11
N LEU A 270 -22.62 -5.47 -25.88
CA LEU A 270 -21.16 -5.53 -25.63
C LEU A 270 -20.48 -4.16 -25.78
N ALA A 271 -20.94 -3.33 -26.72
CA ALA A 271 -20.47 -1.95 -26.90
C ALA A 271 -21.04 -0.95 -25.88
N GLY A 272 -21.81 -1.41 -24.88
CA GLY A 272 -22.46 -0.56 -23.87
C GLY A 272 -23.64 0.27 -24.37
N LYS A 273 -24.10 0.05 -25.61
CA LYS A 273 -25.11 0.85 -26.29
C LYS A 273 -26.52 0.26 -26.19
N GLU A 274 -27.02 0.15 -24.97
CA GLU A 274 -28.36 -0.42 -24.71
C GLU A 274 -29.51 0.38 -25.36
N ALA A 275 -29.40 1.72 -25.40
CA ALA A 275 -30.39 2.57 -26.06
C ALA A 275 -30.47 2.29 -27.58
N ASP A 276 -29.31 2.19 -28.25
CA ASP A 276 -29.23 1.84 -29.68
C ASP A 276 -29.81 0.45 -29.94
N ALA A 277 -29.63 -0.50 -29.01
CA ALA A 277 -30.20 -1.86 -29.13
C ALA A 277 -31.74 -1.84 -29.07
N HIS A 278 -32.33 -1.07 -28.15
CA HIS A 278 -33.78 -0.85 -28.12
C HIS A 278 -34.29 -0.12 -29.37
N GLY A 279 -33.56 0.86 -29.88
CA GLY A 279 -33.89 1.56 -31.13
C GLY A 279 -33.87 0.61 -32.35
N LEU A 280 -32.85 -0.24 -32.45
CA LEU A 280 -32.73 -1.24 -33.51
C LEU A 280 -33.89 -2.25 -33.47
N LEU A 281 -34.17 -2.81 -32.29
CA LEU A 281 -35.26 -3.78 -32.10
C LEU A 281 -36.64 -3.19 -32.41
N SER A 282 -36.82 -1.89 -32.15
CA SER A 282 -38.05 -1.16 -32.49
C SER A 282 -38.23 -0.99 -34.01
N SER A 283 -37.13 -0.83 -34.77
CA SER A 283 -37.18 -0.65 -36.23
C SER A 283 -37.60 -1.88 -37.04
N PHE A 284 -37.63 -3.07 -36.41
CA PHE A 284 -38.09 -4.33 -37.02
C PHE A 284 -39.50 -4.75 -36.58
N HIS A 285 -40.32 -3.80 -36.13
CA HIS A 285 -41.73 -4.00 -35.76
C HIS A 285 -41.98 -5.14 -34.73
N LEU A 286 -40.96 -5.48 -33.93
CA LEU A 286 -40.99 -6.60 -32.99
C LEU A 286 -41.88 -6.29 -31.78
N THR A 287 -42.67 -7.29 -31.35
CA THR A 287 -43.46 -7.19 -30.11
C THR A 287 -42.57 -6.97 -28.89
N THR A 288 -43.06 -6.22 -27.90
CA THR A 288 -42.32 -5.84 -26.68
C THR A 288 -41.71 -7.04 -25.95
N ASP A 289 -42.34 -8.22 -26.03
CA ASP A 289 -41.82 -9.46 -25.42
C ASP A 289 -40.64 -10.04 -26.20
N ARG A 290 -40.66 -9.99 -27.54
CA ARG A 290 -39.49 -10.35 -28.36
C ARG A 290 -38.34 -9.37 -28.14
N GLN A 291 -38.62 -8.07 -28.06
CA GLN A 291 -37.60 -7.07 -27.74
C GLN A 291 -36.95 -7.34 -26.36
N ARG A 292 -37.78 -7.59 -25.33
CA ARG A 292 -37.30 -7.96 -23.99
C ARG A 292 -36.49 -9.26 -23.99
N ALA A 293 -36.89 -10.27 -24.77
CA ALA A 293 -36.14 -11.51 -24.91
C ALA A 293 -34.74 -11.30 -25.50
N TYR A 294 -34.61 -10.57 -26.62
CA TYR A 294 -33.31 -10.29 -27.24
C TYR A 294 -32.39 -9.48 -26.30
N ILE A 295 -32.90 -8.46 -25.61
CA ILE A 295 -32.12 -7.68 -24.63
C ILE A 295 -31.69 -8.54 -23.43
N SER A 296 -32.57 -9.43 -22.94
CA SER A 296 -32.25 -10.34 -21.83
C SER A 296 -31.13 -11.32 -22.19
N ASP A 297 -31.23 -11.99 -23.34
CA ASP A 297 -30.20 -12.91 -23.81
C ASP A 297 -28.89 -12.20 -24.16
N ALA A 298 -28.94 -11.00 -24.76
CA ALA A 298 -27.75 -10.20 -25.01
C ALA A 298 -27.03 -9.78 -23.71
N LYS A 299 -27.77 -9.42 -22.65
CA LYS A 299 -27.19 -9.16 -21.32
C LYS A 299 -26.64 -10.41 -20.66
N HIS A 300 -27.30 -11.56 -20.81
CA HIS A 300 -26.80 -12.83 -20.32
C HIS A 300 -25.49 -13.24 -21.03
N TYR A 301 -25.44 -13.10 -22.35
CA TYR A 301 -24.25 -13.33 -23.17
C TYR A 301 -23.08 -12.39 -22.82
N ALA A 302 -23.35 -11.09 -22.61
CA ALA A 302 -22.32 -10.15 -22.15
C ALA A 302 -21.75 -10.55 -20.78
N LYS A 303 -22.61 -10.97 -19.84
CA LYS A 303 -22.21 -11.42 -18.50
C LYS A 303 -21.38 -12.71 -18.55
N SER A 304 -21.75 -13.70 -19.38
CA SER A 304 -20.98 -14.94 -19.51
C SER A 304 -19.64 -14.71 -20.21
N ARG A 305 -19.60 -13.89 -21.27
CA ARG A 305 -18.36 -13.52 -21.97
C ARG A 305 -17.36 -12.81 -21.05
N LYS A 306 -17.82 -11.86 -20.23
CA LYS A 306 -16.97 -11.20 -19.21
C LYS A 306 -16.45 -12.19 -18.16
N SER A 307 -17.29 -13.13 -17.70
CA SER A 307 -16.87 -14.15 -16.73
C SER A 307 -15.83 -15.13 -17.29
N ASP A 308 -15.89 -15.47 -18.57
CA ASP A 308 -14.86 -16.31 -19.22
C ASP A 308 -13.55 -15.53 -19.42
N GLU A 309 -13.60 -14.29 -19.92
CA GLU A 309 -12.41 -13.43 -20.07
C GLU A 309 -11.69 -13.22 -18.72
N GLU A 310 -12.42 -12.96 -17.63
CA GLU A 310 -11.84 -12.85 -16.29
C GLU A 310 -11.18 -14.15 -15.80
N LYS A 311 -11.70 -15.34 -16.16
CA LYS A 311 -11.08 -16.63 -15.81
C LYS A 311 -9.78 -16.84 -16.58
N ASP A 312 -9.79 -16.56 -17.88
CA ASP A 312 -8.62 -16.73 -18.75
C ASP A 312 -7.49 -15.77 -18.32
N ILE A 313 -7.83 -14.52 -17.95
CA ILE A 313 -6.89 -13.58 -17.33
C ILE A 313 -6.37 -14.10 -15.98
N THR A 314 -7.25 -14.59 -15.09
CA THR A 314 -6.85 -15.11 -13.76
C THR A 314 -5.91 -16.32 -13.88
N ALA A 315 -6.21 -17.25 -14.78
CA ALA A 315 -5.40 -18.44 -15.03
C ALA A 315 -4.04 -18.09 -15.65
N SER A 316 -4.04 -17.22 -16.66
CA SER A 316 -2.80 -16.72 -17.28
C SER A 316 -1.89 -16.03 -16.25
N ILE A 317 -2.43 -15.14 -15.42
CA ILE A 317 -1.67 -14.42 -14.39
C ILE A 317 -1.09 -15.37 -13.34
N SER A 318 -1.89 -16.36 -12.91
CA SER A 318 -1.42 -17.36 -11.94
C SER A 318 -0.32 -18.28 -12.50
N GLN A 319 -0.24 -18.46 -13.84
CA GLN A 319 0.73 -19.34 -14.49
C GLN A 319 1.97 -18.63 -15.08
N ASN A 320 1.81 -17.39 -15.56
CA ASN A 320 2.85 -16.68 -16.32
C ASN A 320 3.65 -15.67 -15.49
N LEU A 321 3.11 -15.16 -14.39
CA LEU A 321 3.85 -14.24 -13.53
C LEU A 321 4.89 -14.96 -12.68
N LYS A 322 6.07 -14.35 -12.52
CA LYS A 322 7.05 -14.75 -11.53
C LYS A 322 6.68 -14.16 -10.18
N TYR A 323 6.34 -15.02 -9.23
CA TYR A 323 6.18 -14.67 -7.82
C TYR A 323 6.72 -15.81 -6.94
N GLY A 324 7.21 -15.49 -5.75
CA GLY A 324 7.64 -16.48 -4.75
C GLY A 324 6.73 -16.43 -3.53
N LEU A 325 6.28 -17.58 -3.03
CA LEU A 325 5.35 -17.69 -1.90
C LEU A 325 6.08 -18.11 -0.62
N PHE A 326 6.08 -17.24 0.38
CA PHE A 326 6.74 -17.41 1.67
C PHE A 326 5.79 -17.15 2.85
N ARG A 327 6.10 -17.66 4.04
CA ARG A 327 5.42 -17.32 5.30
C ARG A 327 6.44 -16.76 6.30
N ASP A 328 6.04 -15.78 7.13
CA ASP A 328 6.91 -15.26 8.19
C ASP A 328 6.87 -16.08 9.48
N GLN A 329 7.66 -15.69 10.48
CA GLN A 329 7.69 -16.32 11.81
C GLN A 329 6.36 -16.21 12.60
N VAL A 330 5.37 -15.48 12.09
CA VAL A 330 4.01 -15.40 12.64
C VAL A 330 2.96 -15.99 11.68
N ASN A 331 3.39 -16.88 10.76
CA ASN A 331 2.59 -17.60 9.77
C ASN A 331 1.88 -16.70 8.73
N ARG A 332 2.22 -15.41 8.64
CA ARG A 332 1.58 -14.46 7.73
C ARG A 332 2.14 -14.59 6.32
N GLU A 333 1.26 -14.41 5.35
CA GLU A 333 1.52 -14.64 3.92
C GLU A 333 2.35 -13.53 3.28
N ILE A 334 3.47 -13.91 2.63
CA ILE A 334 4.40 -13.01 1.95
C ILE A 334 4.65 -13.48 0.52
N ILE A 335 4.66 -12.51 -0.39
CA ILE A 335 4.85 -12.72 -1.82
C ILE A 335 6.10 -11.94 -2.23
N LYS A 336 7.12 -12.64 -2.73
CA LYS A 336 8.21 -12.00 -3.48
C LYS A 336 7.69 -11.66 -4.86
N VAL A 337 7.61 -10.37 -5.15
CA VAL A 337 7.18 -9.80 -6.44
C VAL A 337 8.34 -9.06 -7.09
N TRP A 338 8.22 -8.77 -8.37
CA TRP A 338 9.17 -7.93 -9.11
C TRP A 338 8.47 -6.66 -9.59
N PHE A 339 9.08 -5.51 -9.31
CA PHE A 339 8.70 -4.21 -9.87
C PHE A 339 9.79 -3.76 -10.84
N GLU A 340 9.41 -3.05 -11.90
CA GLU A 340 10.36 -2.36 -12.77
C GLU A 340 10.48 -0.90 -12.30
N ASP A 341 11.71 -0.39 -12.19
CA ASP A 341 11.95 1.02 -11.91
C ASP A 341 11.79 1.90 -13.18
N GLU A 342 11.93 3.21 -13.03
CA GLU A 342 11.86 4.19 -14.13
C GLU A 342 12.94 4.00 -15.21
N LYS A 343 13.94 3.13 -14.96
CA LYS A 343 15.05 2.80 -15.86
C LYS A 343 14.88 1.41 -16.50
N GLY A 344 13.77 0.70 -16.21
CA GLY A 344 13.49 -0.65 -16.68
C GLY A 344 14.27 -1.74 -15.93
N ILE A 345 14.85 -1.44 -14.77
CA ILE A 345 15.56 -2.41 -13.93
C ILE A 345 14.53 -3.14 -13.06
N SER A 346 14.46 -4.47 -13.20
CA SER A 346 13.55 -5.30 -12.42
C SER A 346 14.13 -5.55 -11.01
N LYS A 347 13.54 -4.92 -9.99
CA LYS A 347 13.90 -5.05 -8.58
C LYS A 347 12.90 -5.94 -7.84
N ALA A 348 13.42 -6.88 -7.04
CA ALA A 348 12.57 -7.73 -6.21
C ALA A 348 12.15 -7.03 -4.91
N GLU A 349 10.88 -7.18 -4.53
CA GLU A 349 10.32 -6.75 -3.26
C GLU A 349 9.56 -7.90 -2.59
N TYR A 350 9.58 -7.94 -1.26
CA TYR A 350 8.75 -8.85 -0.48
C TYR A 350 7.57 -8.06 0.09
N VAL A 351 6.33 -8.52 -0.14
CA VAL A 351 5.10 -7.82 0.24
C VAL A 351 4.10 -8.78 0.88
N TYR A 352 3.35 -8.33 1.88
CA TYR A 352 2.26 -9.13 2.47
C TYR A 352 1.09 -9.29 1.48
N SER A 353 0.41 -10.43 1.49
CA SER A 353 -0.72 -10.72 0.56
C SER A 353 -1.94 -9.80 0.77
N ASP A 354 -2.13 -9.30 1.99
CA ASP A 354 -3.16 -8.31 2.34
C ASP A 354 -2.86 -6.88 1.84
N SER A 355 -1.62 -6.61 1.41
CA SER A 355 -1.12 -5.25 1.29
C SER A 355 -1.64 -4.47 0.08
N SER A 356 -1.71 -3.14 0.23
CA SER A 356 -1.96 -2.22 -0.88
C SER A 356 -0.82 -2.20 -1.91
N ARG A 357 0.41 -2.56 -1.52
CA ARG A 357 1.57 -2.72 -2.43
C ARG A 357 1.35 -3.91 -3.37
N PHE A 358 0.98 -5.08 -2.84
CA PHE A 358 0.61 -6.26 -3.64
C PHE A 358 -0.63 -6.00 -4.51
N THR A 359 -1.63 -5.29 -3.97
CA THR A 359 -2.82 -4.89 -4.72
C THR A 359 -2.48 -4.05 -5.96
N LYS A 360 -1.56 -3.08 -5.83
CA LYS A 360 -1.07 -2.27 -6.95
C LYS A 360 -0.23 -3.07 -7.95
N TRP A 361 0.55 -4.03 -7.47
CA TRP A 361 1.32 -4.93 -8.35
C TRP A 361 0.40 -5.76 -9.26
N ILE A 362 -0.68 -6.34 -8.72
CA ILE A 362 -1.68 -7.05 -9.54
C ILE A 362 -2.24 -6.13 -10.64
N VAL A 363 -2.54 -4.87 -10.34
CA VAL A 363 -3.05 -3.90 -11.31
C VAL A 363 -2.03 -3.61 -12.41
N ASP A 364 -0.78 -3.27 -12.05
CA ASP A 364 0.33 -3.03 -12.99
C ASP A 364 0.53 -4.21 -13.96
N GLN A 365 0.52 -5.43 -13.45
CA GLN A 365 0.74 -6.63 -14.26
C GLN A 365 -0.44 -6.94 -15.20
N ILE A 366 -1.68 -6.60 -14.81
CA ILE A 366 -2.84 -6.70 -15.71
C ILE A 366 -2.78 -5.62 -16.79
N GLU A 367 -2.51 -4.36 -16.41
CA GLU A 367 -2.46 -3.24 -17.36
C GLU A 367 -1.33 -3.42 -18.39
N LYS A 368 -0.14 -3.88 -17.99
CA LYS A 368 0.96 -4.23 -18.89
C LYS A 368 0.65 -5.41 -19.81
N SER A 369 -0.03 -6.45 -19.30
CA SER A 369 -0.29 -7.69 -20.06
C SER A 369 -1.51 -7.61 -20.99
N TYR A 370 -2.50 -6.78 -20.65
CA TYR A 370 -3.82 -6.76 -21.32
C TYR A 370 -4.29 -5.37 -21.78
N GLY A 371 -3.60 -4.28 -21.42
CA GLY A 371 -3.99 -2.93 -21.82
C GLY A 371 -5.31 -2.44 -21.23
N LYS A 372 -5.76 -3.02 -20.11
CA LYS A 372 -7.05 -2.75 -19.46
C LYS A 372 -6.89 -2.57 -17.96
N THR A 373 -7.45 -1.50 -17.41
CA THR A 373 -7.61 -1.35 -15.95
C THR A 373 -8.59 -2.41 -15.42
N PRO A 374 -8.19 -3.25 -14.45
CA PRO A 374 -9.06 -4.28 -13.89
C PRO A 374 -10.12 -3.70 -12.94
N ASP A 375 -11.26 -4.37 -12.83
CA ASP A 375 -12.21 -4.11 -11.75
C ASP A 375 -11.84 -4.86 -10.46
N LYS A 376 -12.47 -4.47 -9.35
CA LYS A 376 -12.22 -5.06 -8.03
C LYS A 376 -12.50 -6.57 -7.99
N CYS A 377 -13.49 -7.08 -8.72
CA CYS A 377 -13.84 -8.50 -8.70
C CYS A 377 -12.74 -9.36 -9.33
N LEU A 378 -12.10 -8.86 -10.40
CA LEU A 378 -10.93 -9.50 -11.00
C LEU A 378 -9.72 -9.46 -10.06
N ILE A 379 -9.44 -8.30 -9.44
CA ILE A 379 -8.33 -8.16 -8.47
C ILE A 379 -8.51 -9.13 -7.29
N ASP A 380 -9.67 -9.14 -6.66
CA ASP A 380 -9.94 -9.99 -5.49
C ASP A 380 -9.90 -11.49 -5.87
N ARG A 381 -10.33 -11.86 -7.09
CA ARG A 381 -10.22 -13.25 -7.58
C ARG A 381 -8.77 -13.68 -7.84
N ILE A 382 -7.95 -12.80 -8.40
CA ILE A 382 -6.51 -13.05 -8.61
C ILE A 382 -5.79 -13.18 -7.27
N LYS A 383 -6.10 -12.31 -6.30
CA LYS A 383 -5.61 -12.45 -4.92
C LYS A 383 -5.93 -13.84 -4.37
N SER A 384 -7.20 -14.24 -4.36
CA SER A 384 -7.60 -15.56 -3.86
C SER A 384 -6.95 -16.73 -4.62
N SER A 385 -6.70 -16.59 -5.92
CA SER A 385 -6.00 -17.59 -6.74
C SER A 385 -4.51 -17.73 -6.38
N ILE A 386 -3.88 -16.64 -5.92
CA ILE A 386 -2.49 -16.65 -5.46
C ILE A 386 -2.42 -17.09 -3.99
N THR A 387 -3.29 -16.59 -3.11
CA THR A 387 -3.25 -16.94 -1.68
C THR A 387 -3.64 -18.39 -1.40
N ALA A 388 -4.57 -18.97 -2.18
CA ALA A 388 -4.89 -20.40 -2.08
C ALA A 388 -3.68 -21.34 -2.31
N GLN A 389 -2.58 -20.85 -2.92
CA GLN A 389 -1.35 -21.61 -3.10
C GLN A 389 -0.49 -21.67 -1.82
N PHE A 390 -0.70 -20.78 -0.84
CA PHE A 390 -0.08 -20.89 0.49
C PHE A 390 -0.62 -22.05 1.34
N LEU A 391 -1.62 -22.80 0.85
CA LEU A 391 -1.98 -24.13 1.38
C LEU A 391 -0.92 -25.20 1.02
N TYR A 392 -0.07 -24.95 0.02
CA TYR A 392 0.91 -25.89 -0.50
C TYR A 392 2.37 -25.39 -0.40
N SER A 393 2.60 -24.08 -0.20
CA SER A 393 3.96 -23.54 0.07
C SER A 393 4.32 -23.66 1.55
N GLN A 394 5.49 -24.23 1.83
CA GLN A 394 6.10 -24.38 3.16
C GLN A 394 7.44 -23.62 3.29
N ARG A 395 7.63 -22.54 2.53
CA ARG A 395 8.85 -21.71 2.62
C ARG A 395 8.73 -20.67 3.72
N GLU A 396 9.22 -21.00 4.91
CA GLU A 396 9.31 -20.07 6.04
C GLU A 396 10.53 -19.14 5.92
N VAL A 397 10.37 -17.88 6.30
CA VAL A 397 11.43 -16.86 6.37
C VAL A 397 11.28 -16.02 7.63
N ILE A 398 12.38 -15.53 8.19
CA ILE A 398 12.37 -14.64 9.35
C ILE A 398 12.37 -13.19 8.86
N VAL A 399 11.42 -12.39 9.35
CA VAL A 399 11.07 -11.09 8.79
C VAL A 399 11.26 -9.94 9.78
N SER A 400 11.73 -8.82 9.25
CA SER A 400 11.98 -7.56 9.94
C SER A 400 11.79 -6.38 8.97
N HIS A 401 11.88 -5.15 9.46
CA HIS A 401 11.90 -3.93 8.64
C HIS A 401 13.30 -3.32 8.53
N ARG A 402 14.15 -3.55 9.54
CA ARG A 402 15.46 -2.90 9.63
C ARG A 402 16.57 -3.77 10.21
N PHE A 403 16.34 -4.44 11.33
CA PHE A 403 17.35 -5.29 11.97
C PHE A 403 16.74 -6.47 12.72
N LEU A 404 17.46 -7.59 12.70
CA LEU A 404 17.12 -8.81 13.42
C LEU A 404 18.40 -9.58 13.80
N LYS A 405 18.25 -10.57 14.68
CA LYS A 405 19.35 -11.45 15.09
C LYS A 405 18.90 -12.91 15.05
N VAL A 406 19.62 -13.72 14.28
CA VAL A 406 19.36 -15.15 14.05
C VAL A 406 20.67 -15.89 14.22
N ASP A 407 20.67 -16.98 14.99
CA ASP A 407 21.82 -17.86 15.24
C ASP A 407 23.12 -17.10 15.63
N GLY A 408 22.96 -16.08 16.48
CA GLY A 408 24.06 -15.23 16.96
C GLY A 408 24.56 -14.17 15.95
N THR A 409 24.07 -14.19 14.72
CA THR A 409 24.38 -13.24 13.65
C THR A 409 23.35 -12.11 13.61
N ILE A 410 23.79 -10.86 13.54
CA ILE A 410 22.89 -9.70 13.40
C ILE A 410 22.84 -9.29 11.93
N PHE A 411 21.64 -9.12 11.39
CA PHE A 411 21.40 -8.60 10.06
C PHE A 411 20.86 -7.17 10.14
N TYR A 412 21.37 -6.28 9.30
CA TYR A 412 20.96 -4.86 9.26
C TYR A 412 20.73 -4.41 7.82
N SER A 413 19.50 -3.98 7.51
CA SER A 413 19.09 -3.53 6.18
C SER A 413 19.41 -2.05 5.95
N LEU A 414 20.17 -1.74 4.91
CA LEU A 414 20.38 -0.36 4.48
C LEU A 414 19.14 0.22 3.79
N ASN A 415 18.28 -0.62 3.20
CA ASN A 415 17.12 -0.19 2.39
C ASN A 415 17.50 0.85 1.30
N ASP A 416 18.64 0.65 0.65
CA ASP A 416 19.12 1.45 -0.47
C ASP A 416 18.62 0.88 -1.82
N ASP A 417 18.99 1.53 -2.92
CA ASP A 417 18.56 1.11 -4.27
C ASP A 417 19.00 -0.33 -4.60
N SER A 418 20.11 -0.80 -4.04
CA SER A 418 20.64 -2.17 -4.18
C SER A 418 20.12 -3.17 -3.13
N ASN A 419 19.27 -2.74 -2.19
CA ASN A 419 18.79 -3.54 -1.06
C ASN A 419 19.93 -4.25 -0.27
N HIS A 420 21.03 -3.55 -0.01
CA HIS A 420 22.16 -4.09 0.75
C HIS A 420 21.76 -4.43 2.19
N VAL A 421 22.18 -5.62 2.62
CA VAL A 421 22.05 -6.12 4.00
C VAL A 421 23.45 -6.39 4.55
N LEU A 422 23.77 -5.75 5.67
CA LEU A 422 24.96 -6.06 6.45
C LEU A 422 24.72 -7.34 7.24
N GLN A 423 25.61 -8.32 7.15
CA GLN A 423 25.67 -9.48 8.02
C GLN A 423 26.82 -9.30 9.02
N ILE A 424 26.48 -9.18 10.30
CA ILE A 424 27.40 -8.81 11.38
C ILE A 424 27.63 -10.05 12.26
N THR A 425 28.90 -10.45 12.38
CA THR A 425 29.32 -11.59 13.19
C THR A 425 30.51 -11.21 14.08
N ALA A 426 30.81 -12.04 15.09
CA ALA A 426 32.03 -11.92 15.88
C ALA A 426 33.34 -12.02 15.05
N LYS A 427 33.28 -12.51 13.79
CA LYS A 427 34.44 -12.61 12.88
C LYS A 427 34.62 -11.37 12.00
N GLY A 428 33.55 -10.64 11.70
CA GLY A 428 33.56 -9.57 10.70
C GLY A 428 32.17 -9.15 10.24
N VAL A 429 32.15 -8.18 9.33
CA VAL A 429 30.94 -7.66 8.67
C VAL A 429 31.03 -7.96 7.18
N GLU A 430 29.98 -8.53 6.62
CA GLU A 430 29.84 -8.82 5.18
C GLU A 430 28.68 -8.02 4.60
N ILE A 431 28.83 -7.47 3.39
CA ILE A 431 27.79 -6.70 2.71
C ILE A 431 27.19 -7.59 1.63
N LEU A 432 25.89 -7.86 1.73
CA LEU A 432 25.19 -8.85 0.90
C LEU A 432 24.06 -8.20 0.10
N SER A 433 23.87 -8.64 -1.14
CA SER A 433 22.75 -8.26 -1.99
C SER A 433 21.45 -8.99 -1.61
N SER A 434 20.30 -8.49 -2.10
CA SER A 434 18.95 -9.00 -1.78
C SER A 434 18.58 -10.36 -2.35
N ASP A 435 19.33 -10.85 -3.35
CA ASP A 435 19.09 -12.13 -4.01
C ASP A 435 20.08 -13.22 -3.59
N ALA A 436 20.87 -12.97 -2.54
CA ALA A 436 21.47 -14.05 -1.76
C ALA A 436 20.35 -14.86 -1.09
N ASP A 437 20.24 -16.15 -1.44
CA ASP A 437 19.16 -17.03 -0.99
C ASP A 437 19.22 -17.24 0.53
N LYS A 438 18.23 -16.72 1.25
CA LYS A 438 18.27 -16.51 2.71
C LYS A 438 16.92 -16.79 3.37
N ASN A 439 16.97 -17.42 4.54
CA ASN A 439 15.84 -17.53 5.47
C ASN A 439 15.56 -16.21 6.21
N VAL A 440 16.04 -15.07 5.70
CA VAL A 440 16.01 -13.75 6.35
C VAL A 440 15.61 -12.71 5.32
N VAL A 441 14.50 -12.02 5.57
CA VAL A 441 13.83 -11.11 4.64
C VAL A 441 13.52 -9.77 5.31
N PHE A 442 13.76 -8.67 4.59
CA PHE A 442 13.34 -7.34 5.02
C PHE A 442 12.17 -6.84 4.18
N ILE A 443 11.04 -6.54 4.83
CA ILE A 443 9.88 -5.91 4.21
C ILE A 443 9.94 -4.42 4.55
N ASN A 444 10.27 -3.59 3.56
CA ASN A 444 10.44 -2.15 3.72
C ASN A 444 9.08 -1.42 3.58
N PRO A 445 8.52 -0.81 4.64
CA PRO A 445 7.26 -0.08 4.56
C PRO A 445 7.38 1.22 3.73
N PRO A 446 6.30 1.75 3.12
CA PRO A 446 6.37 2.92 2.22
C PRO A 446 6.92 4.23 2.83
N GLN A 447 6.94 4.32 4.17
CA GLN A 447 7.51 5.42 4.92
C GLN A 447 8.97 5.22 5.35
N SER A 448 9.53 4.02 5.18
CA SER A 448 10.94 3.72 5.44
C SER A 448 11.86 4.46 4.47
N LEU A 449 13.03 4.87 4.95
CA LEU A 449 14.09 5.51 4.18
C LEU A 449 15.35 4.64 4.14
N ALA A 450 16.24 4.98 3.21
CA ALA A 450 17.58 4.39 3.11
C ALA A 450 18.50 4.86 4.24
N GLN A 451 19.56 4.07 4.48
CA GLN A 451 20.75 4.44 5.22
C GLN A 451 21.92 4.68 4.25
N PRO A 452 22.89 5.55 4.59
CA PRO A 452 24.16 5.58 3.87
C PRO A 452 24.95 4.28 4.12
N MET A 453 25.90 3.99 3.24
CA MET A 453 26.88 2.92 3.47
C MET A 453 27.74 3.26 4.72
N PRO A 454 27.90 2.34 5.69
CA PRO A 454 28.70 2.61 6.89
C PRO A 454 30.19 2.72 6.57
N ASP A 455 30.87 3.67 7.21
CA ASP A 455 32.33 3.74 7.24
C ASP A 455 32.88 2.75 8.26
N LEU A 456 33.01 1.49 7.84
CA LEU A 456 33.54 0.40 8.67
C LEU A 456 35.01 0.57 9.09
N SER A 457 35.71 1.63 8.66
CA SER A 457 37.02 2.00 9.20
C SER A 457 36.93 2.75 10.54
N THR A 458 35.77 3.35 10.85
CA THR A 458 35.56 4.10 12.09
C THR A 458 35.47 3.15 13.31
N PRO A 459 36.30 3.31 14.36
CA PRO A 459 36.29 2.45 15.56
C PRO A 459 35.08 2.70 16.47
N PRO A 460 34.82 1.87 17.50
CA PRO A 460 33.72 2.06 18.47
C PRO A 460 33.65 3.46 19.11
N SER A 461 34.80 4.08 19.42
CA SER A 461 34.89 5.45 19.93
C SER A 461 34.43 6.53 18.94
N GLY A 462 34.17 6.19 17.67
CA GLY A 462 33.51 7.09 16.73
C GLY A 462 32.08 7.47 17.14
N LEU A 463 31.47 6.78 18.12
CA LEU A 463 30.21 7.20 18.74
C LEU A 463 30.38 8.41 19.69
N ASP A 464 31.61 8.79 20.06
CA ASP A 464 31.87 9.99 20.88
C ASP A 464 31.56 11.28 20.11
N LEU A 465 31.56 11.21 18.77
CA LEU A 465 31.11 12.28 17.86
C LEU A 465 29.66 12.72 18.09
N LEU A 466 28.84 11.94 18.82
CA LEU A 466 27.51 12.34 19.25
C LEU A 466 27.53 13.49 20.27
N PHE A 467 28.66 13.69 20.97
CA PHE A 467 28.83 14.70 22.01
C PHE A 467 29.94 15.69 21.69
N THR A 468 31.05 15.27 21.07
CA THR A 468 32.15 16.19 20.68
C THR A 468 31.78 17.11 19.52
N GLU A 469 30.64 16.88 18.87
CA GLU A 469 30.07 17.71 17.79
C GLU A 469 28.67 18.23 18.20
N ASP A 470 28.35 18.25 19.50
CA ASP A 470 27.12 18.78 20.13
C ASP A 470 25.77 18.24 19.57
N LEU A 471 25.79 17.11 18.85
CA LEU A 471 24.59 16.51 18.24
C LEU A 471 23.55 16.03 19.26
N VAL A 472 23.96 15.73 20.50
CA VAL A 472 23.11 15.27 21.59
C VAL A 472 23.42 16.05 22.87
N ASN A 473 22.42 16.78 23.37
CA ASN A 473 22.49 17.59 24.60
C ASN A 473 22.54 16.72 25.88
N ILE A 474 23.64 15.98 26.07
CA ILE A 474 23.97 15.21 27.27
C ILE A 474 25.40 15.57 27.67
N THR A 475 25.55 16.27 28.79
CA THR A 475 26.84 16.78 29.29
C THR A 475 27.46 15.96 30.41
N ASP A 476 26.72 15.00 30.97
CA ASP A 476 27.21 14.11 32.02
C ASP A 476 27.88 12.85 31.43
N PRO A 477 29.12 12.50 31.82
CA PRO A 477 29.84 11.36 31.23
C PRO A 477 29.20 9.98 31.46
N GLU A 478 28.53 9.75 32.59
CA GLU A 478 27.84 8.48 32.87
C GLU A 478 26.62 8.35 31.95
N ASP A 479 25.89 9.44 31.73
CA ASP A 479 24.80 9.49 30.74
C ASP A 479 25.30 9.40 29.29
N GLN A 480 26.47 9.95 28.97
CA GLN A 480 27.09 9.80 27.64
C GLN A 480 27.44 8.33 27.36
N MET A 481 28.05 7.64 28.33
CA MET A 481 28.24 6.18 28.27
C MET A 481 26.89 5.48 28.08
N MET A 482 25.92 5.77 28.96
CA MET A 482 24.61 5.12 28.97
C MET A 482 23.88 5.28 27.63
N TYR A 483 23.93 6.45 27.00
CA TYR A 483 23.31 6.72 25.69
C TYR A 483 23.97 5.88 24.59
N LYS A 484 25.30 5.94 24.44
CA LYS A 484 26.04 5.18 23.41
C LYS A 484 25.84 3.67 23.59
N VAL A 485 25.95 3.17 24.81
CA VAL A 485 25.85 1.74 25.12
C VAL A 485 24.44 1.22 24.87
N ILE A 486 23.38 1.94 25.27
CA ILE A 486 21.99 1.53 24.99
C ILE A 486 21.65 1.64 23.50
N LEU A 487 22.16 2.66 22.79
CA LEU A 487 22.07 2.80 21.34
C LEU A 487 22.68 1.59 20.61
N ALA A 488 23.90 1.17 20.98
CA ALA A 488 24.54 -0.03 20.43
C ALA A 488 23.83 -1.33 20.86
N ALA A 489 23.40 -1.43 22.12
CA ALA A 489 22.67 -2.59 22.63
C ALA A 489 21.34 -2.81 21.90
N SER A 490 20.73 -1.74 21.37
CA SER A 490 19.48 -1.77 20.61
C SER A 490 19.56 -2.49 19.26
N LEU A 491 20.72 -2.98 18.82
CA LEU A 491 20.83 -3.87 17.67
C LEU A 491 20.74 -5.37 18.03
N ALA A 492 20.94 -5.78 19.29
CA ALA A 492 20.57 -7.14 19.70
C ALA A 492 19.05 -7.29 19.69
N SER A 493 18.56 -8.20 18.86
CA SER A 493 17.14 -8.35 18.52
C SER A 493 16.55 -9.68 19.00
N ASP A 494 17.35 -10.53 19.63
CA ASP A 494 16.99 -11.86 20.14
C ASP A 494 16.41 -11.85 21.56
N GLY A 495 15.71 -10.79 21.97
CA GLY A 495 15.12 -10.73 23.31
C GLY A 495 14.61 -9.36 23.76
N PRO A 496 14.28 -9.22 25.06
CA PRO A 496 13.78 -7.99 25.64
C PRO A 496 14.75 -6.82 25.52
N ARG A 497 14.21 -5.66 25.16
CA ARG A 497 14.90 -4.37 24.99
C ARG A 497 14.60 -3.43 26.16
N HIS A 498 15.43 -2.40 26.29
CA HIS A 498 15.14 -1.28 27.18
C HIS A 498 14.26 -0.26 26.46
N ILE A 499 13.31 0.33 27.18
CA ILE A 499 12.55 1.49 26.74
C ILE A 499 13.39 2.75 27.03
N ILE A 500 13.64 3.59 26.04
CA ILE A 500 14.45 4.80 26.20
C ILE A 500 13.53 6.00 26.43
N CYS A 501 13.68 6.70 27.55
CA CYS A 501 12.78 7.76 27.98
C CYS A 501 13.53 9.07 28.19
N PHE A 502 13.26 10.10 27.38
CA PHE A 502 13.84 11.43 27.51
C PHE A 502 12.85 12.38 28.21
N HIS A 503 13.28 13.00 29.31
CA HIS A 503 12.51 13.99 30.06
C HIS A 503 13.32 15.24 30.42
N GLY A 504 12.65 16.27 30.95
CA GLY A 504 13.22 17.60 31.17
C GLY A 504 12.37 18.72 30.58
N GLU A 505 12.85 19.96 30.67
CA GLU A 505 12.10 21.17 30.29
C GLU A 505 11.81 21.29 28.78
N ALA A 506 10.94 22.24 28.42
CA ALA A 506 10.83 22.71 27.04
C ALA A 506 12.18 23.29 26.57
N GLY A 507 12.60 23.00 25.34
CA GLY A 507 13.92 23.42 24.83
C GLY A 507 15.12 22.59 25.35
N ALA A 508 14.90 21.43 25.98
CA ALA A 508 15.99 20.54 26.43
C ALA A 508 16.52 19.55 25.37
N GLY A 509 16.14 19.67 24.09
CA GLY A 509 16.63 18.79 23.00
C GLY A 509 16.07 17.36 22.97
N LYS A 510 15.11 17.01 23.83
CA LYS A 510 14.56 15.64 24.00
C LYS A 510 14.15 14.94 22.70
N SER A 511 13.37 15.62 21.87
CA SER A 511 12.87 15.04 20.62
C SER A 511 13.97 14.93 19.55
N SER A 512 14.95 15.84 19.55
CA SER A 512 16.14 15.77 18.69
C SER A 512 17.03 14.58 19.07
N ALA A 513 17.29 14.38 20.36
CA ALA A 513 18.05 13.23 20.88
C ALA A 513 17.38 11.87 20.57
N ALA A 514 16.04 11.83 20.53
CA ALA A 514 15.28 10.64 20.17
C ALA A 514 15.16 10.44 18.64
N ASP A 515 14.99 11.53 17.87
CA ASP A 515 15.02 11.52 16.40
C ASP A 515 16.38 11.04 15.88
N LEU A 516 17.50 11.38 16.55
CA LEU A 516 18.82 10.91 16.18
C LEU A 516 18.92 9.38 16.29
N ILE A 517 18.44 8.79 17.38
CA ILE A 517 18.36 7.32 17.51
C ILE A 517 17.48 6.74 16.41
N LYS A 518 16.31 7.35 16.14
CA LYS A 518 15.40 6.88 15.09
C LYS A 518 16.03 6.97 13.70
N ARG A 519 16.75 8.05 13.36
CA ARG A 519 17.47 8.21 12.08
C ARG A 519 18.66 7.26 11.93
N LEU A 520 19.44 7.08 12.99
CA LEU A 520 20.64 6.24 12.95
C LEU A 520 20.30 4.74 12.96
N LEU A 521 19.21 4.34 13.62
CA LEU A 521 18.77 2.94 13.65
C LEU A 521 17.77 2.59 12.54
N ASP A 522 16.67 3.32 12.40
CA ASP A 522 15.51 2.93 11.56
C ASP A 522 14.77 4.16 10.96
N PRO A 523 15.37 4.84 9.97
CA PRO A 523 14.90 6.13 9.46
C PRO A 523 13.55 6.02 8.71
N GLU A 524 12.65 6.97 8.99
CA GLU A 524 11.33 7.10 8.37
C GLU A 524 11.03 8.54 7.95
N LYS A 525 10.14 8.72 6.97
CA LYS A 525 9.58 10.02 6.55
C LYS A 525 8.81 10.74 7.68
N ALA A 526 8.35 10.01 8.70
CA ALA A 526 7.62 10.53 9.86
C ALA A 526 8.13 9.86 11.15
N LEU A 527 9.21 10.42 11.71
CA LEU A 527 9.94 9.87 12.86
C LEU A 527 9.06 9.78 14.13
N ARG A 528 8.40 10.89 14.48
CA ARG A 528 7.66 11.09 15.74
C ARG A 528 6.18 10.76 15.59
N GLN A 529 5.61 9.97 16.50
CA GLN A 529 4.20 9.56 16.43
C GLN A 529 3.49 9.65 17.79
N LYS A 530 2.15 9.65 17.78
CA LYS A 530 1.29 9.55 18.97
C LYS A 530 0.73 8.14 19.07
N MET A 531 0.61 7.62 20.29
CA MET A 531 0.09 6.27 20.53
C MET A 531 -1.39 6.14 20.11
N PRO A 532 -1.76 5.24 19.19
CA PRO A 532 -3.14 5.12 18.71
C PRO A 532 -4.13 4.60 19.77
N SER A 533 -5.33 5.19 19.81
CA SER A 533 -6.40 4.78 20.73
C SER A 533 -7.10 3.48 20.31
N SER A 534 -7.16 3.17 19.01
CA SER A 534 -7.67 1.90 18.49
C SER A 534 -6.61 0.80 18.49
N GLN A 535 -7.02 -0.44 18.80
CA GLN A 535 -6.13 -1.61 18.78
C GLN A 535 -5.50 -1.82 17.40
N ASP A 536 -6.28 -1.70 16.33
CA ASP A 536 -5.82 -1.74 14.94
C ASP A 536 -4.73 -0.71 14.62
N GLY A 537 -4.86 0.50 15.16
CA GLY A 537 -3.82 1.53 15.03
C GLY A 537 -2.52 1.12 15.71
N ARG A 538 -2.60 0.45 16.87
CA ARG A 538 -1.42 -0.03 17.62
C ARG A 538 -0.76 -1.24 16.98
N LYS A 539 -1.55 -2.21 16.49
CA LYS A 539 -1.05 -3.31 15.66
C LYS A 539 -0.35 -2.73 14.41
N SER A 540 -0.94 -1.73 13.74
CA SER A 540 -0.26 -1.03 12.64
C SER A 540 1.01 -0.25 13.03
N LEU A 541 1.07 0.31 14.25
CA LEU A 541 2.26 1.01 14.77
C LEU A 541 3.45 0.06 14.96
N PHE A 542 3.22 -1.08 15.62
CA PHE A 542 4.25 -2.05 16.00
C PHE A 542 4.63 -3.01 14.85
N ASN A 543 3.68 -3.44 14.02
CA ASN A 543 3.91 -4.41 12.92
C ASN A 543 4.62 -3.83 11.68
N ASN A 544 5.03 -2.55 11.69
CA ASN A 544 5.62 -1.87 10.53
C ASN A 544 6.90 -1.08 10.88
N ARG A 545 7.55 -1.38 12.02
CA ARG A 545 8.72 -0.67 12.56
C ARG A 545 9.58 -1.61 13.38
N ASP A 546 10.86 -1.31 13.54
CA ASP A 546 11.69 -1.92 14.59
C ASP A 546 12.10 -0.89 15.68
N VAL A 547 12.00 0.41 15.38
CA VAL A 547 12.04 1.50 16.37
C VAL A 547 10.74 2.30 16.35
N VAL A 548 10.09 2.44 17.50
CA VAL A 548 8.84 3.21 17.69
C VAL A 548 9.12 4.43 18.57
N LEU A 549 8.88 5.64 18.07
CA LEU A 549 9.09 6.89 18.78
C LEU A 549 7.76 7.57 19.12
N LEU A 550 7.43 7.55 20.42
CA LEU A 550 6.28 8.24 21.00
C LEU A 550 6.70 9.60 21.55
N ASP A 551 6.30 10.66 20.86
CA ASP A 551 6.71 12.03 21.19
C ASP A 551 5.64 12.78 22.01
N ASN A 552 6.07 13.57 22.99
CA ASN A 552 5.24 14.37 23.90
C ASN A 552 4.20 13.55 24.69
N LEU A 553 4.66 12.43 25.29
CA LEU A 553 3.86 11.60 26.20
C LEU A 553 3.78 12.21 27.61
N THR A 554 2.75 13.02 27.86
CA THR A 554 2.50 13.66 29.17
C THR A 554 1.79 12.75 30.18
N ASN A 555 1.05 11.74 29.73
CA ASN A 555 0.29 10.82 30.59
C ASN A 555 0.15 9.46 29.89
N ALA A 556 0.40 8.37 30.61
CA ALA A 556 0.34 7.00 30.09
C ALA A 556 -0.66 6.15 30.91
N PRO A 557 -1.87 5.88 30.40
CA PRO A 557 -2.84 5.01 31.07
C PRO A 557 -2.36 3.55 31.13
N GLU A 558 -2.88 2.76 32.07
CA GLU A 558 -2.40 1.39 32.33
C GLU A 558 -2.37 0.48 31.09
N TRP A 559 -3.38 0.56 30.22
CA TRP A 559 -3.39 -0.20 28.95
C TRP A 559 -2.19 0.15 28.06
N MET A 560 -1.77 1.43 28.03
CA MET A 560 -0.66 1.89 27.21
C MET A 560 0.68 1.41 27.78
N LEU A 561 0.83 1.44 29.11
CA LEU A 561 2.02 0.91 29.78
C LEU A 561 2.16 -0.61 29.58
N ASN A 562 1.03 -1.33 29.56
CA ASN A 562 1.00 -2.77 29.25
C ASN A 562 1.41 -3.04 27.79
N ASP A 563 0.82 -2.34 26.82
CA ASP A 563 1.14 -2.47 25.40
C ASP A 563 2.63 -2.17 25.12
N LEU A 564 3.18 -1.13 25.76
CA LEU A 564 4.60 -0.76 25.60
C LEU A 564 5.56 -1.73 26.30
N CYS A 565 5.15 -2.35 27.42
CA CYS A 565 5.88 -3.48 27.99
C CYS A 565 5.89 -4.66 27.02
N LEU A 566 4.72 -5.02 26.48
CA LEU A 566 4.56 -6.15 25.56
C LEU A 566 5.45 -5.97 24.33
N ALA A 567 5.34 -4.80 23.69
CA ALA A 567 6.10 -4.35 22.52
C ALA A 567 7.62 -4.21 22.73
N SER A 568 8.12 -4.24 23.96
CA SER A 568 9.56 -4.20 24.25
C SER A 568 10.11 -5.55 24.75
N THR A 569 9.25 -6.49 25.14
CA THR A 569 9.66 -7.78 25.74
C THR A 569 9.35 -9.03 24.92
N GLY A 570 8.60 -8.95 23.81
CA GLY A 570 8.30 -10.10 22.94
C GLY A 570 7.09 -10.95 23.35
N GLY A 571 6.19 -10.41 24.16
CA GLY A 571 4.95 -11.12 24.49
C GLY A 571 3.97 -11.12 23.31
N HIS A 572 3.18 -12.18 23.15
CA HIS A 572 2.23 -12.30 22.04
C HIS A 572 0.84 -11.77 22.44
N ASP A 573 0.30 -10.80 21.71
CA ASP A 573 -1.08 -10.30 21.89
C ASP A 573 -2.09 -11.26 21.22
N VAL A 574 -2.38 -12.36 21.92
CA VAL A 574 -3.40 -13.35 21.50
C VAL A 574 -4.79 -12.77 21.72
N ASP A 575 -5.33 -12.09 20.72
CA ASP A 575 -6.67 -11.51 20.79
C ASP A 575 -7.49 -11.76 19.51
N ARG A 576 -8.67 -12.35 19.70
CA ARG A 576 -9.54 -12.86 18.63
C ARG A 576 -10.32 -11.73 17.99
N LYS A 577 -10.16 -11.54 16.68
CA LYS A 577 -10.78 -10.41 15.98
C LYS A 577 -12.24 -10.66 15.58
N LEU A 578 -13.00 -9.57 15.50
CA LEU A 578 -14.42 -9.56 15.16
C LEU A 578 -14.64 -9.37 13.65
N TYR A 579 -15.41 -10.30 13.07
CA TYR A 579 -15.96 -10.33 11.70
C TYR A 579 -14.97 -10.47 10.53
N THR A 580 -15.23 -11.53 9.75
CA THR A 580 -14.50 -12.02 8.57
C THR A 580 -13.06 -12.45 8.80
N ASP A 581 -12.83 -13.72 8.46
CA ASP A 581 -11.60 -14.51 8.55
C ASP A 581 -11.07 -14.75 9.98
N SER A 582 -10.61 -15.98 10.22
CA SER A 582 -10.58 -16.60 11.58
C SER A 582 -9.19 -16.77 12.17
N ASP A 583 -8.17 -16.27 11.48
CA ASP A 583 -6.78 -16.58 11.77
C ASP A 583 -6.20 -15.63 12.83
N GLU A 584 -5.62 -16.21 13.90
CA GLU A 584 -5.01 -15.46 14.99
C GLU A 584 -3.66 -14.86 14.51
N VAL A 585 -3.69 -13.61 14.06
CA VAL A 585 -2.48 -12.86 13.63
C VAL A 585 -1.59 -12.58 14.85
N LEU A 586 -0.62 -13.49 15.06
CA LEU A 586 0.46 -13.30 16.02
C LEU A 586 1.34 -12.10 15.62
N ILE A 587 2.03 -11.50 16.60
CA ILE A 587 2.84 -10.30 16.39
C ILE A 587 4.17 -10.46 17.09
N ASP A 588 5.26 -10.26 16.34
CA ASP A 588 6.61 -10.13 16.88
C ASP A 588 6.77 -8.76 17.57
N LEU A 589 6.96 -8.79 18.89
CA LEU A 589 6.95 -7.63 19.78
C LEU A 589 8.31 -7.39 20.47
N HIS A 590 9.41 -7.59 19.75
CA HIS A 590 10.78 -7.24 20.16
C HIS A 590 11.23 -5.84 19.67
N LYS A 591 10.44 -4.80 19.92
CA LYS A 591 10.66 -3.45 19.36
C LYS A 591 11.46 -2.53 20.29
N LEU A 592 12.25 -1.62 19.73
CA LEU A 592 12.82 -0.51 20.49
C LEU A 592 11.75 0.56 20.68
N VAL A 593 11.45 0.90 21.93
CA VAL A 593 10.48 1.96 22.26
C VAL A 593 11.26 3.18 22.75
N LEU A 594 11.06 4.30 22.07
CA LEU A 594 11.56 5.63 22.45
C LEU A 594 10.38 6.48 22.92
N ILE A 595 10.54 7.20 24.03
CA ILE A 595 9.51 8.07 24.63
C ILE A 595 10.13 9.44 24.92
N THR A 596 9.42 10.51 24.58
CA THR A 596 9.74 11.87 25.05
C THR A 596 8.59 12.42 25.91
N GLY A 597 8.90 13.21 26.93
CA GLY A 597 7.90 13.86 27.78
C GLY A 597 8.49 15.00 28.61
N ILE A 598 7.66 15.74 29.35
CA ILE A 598 8.15 16.79 30.27
C ILE A 598 8.56 16.17 31.61
N ASN A 599 7.61 15.53 32.29
CA ASN A 599 7.85 14.73 33.50
C ASN A 599 6.96 13.46 33.48
N PRO A 600 7.33 12.43 32.71
CA PRO A 600 6.46 11.27 32.50
C PRO A 600 6.54 10.25 33.66
N VAL A 601 7.69 10.16 34.33
CA VAL A 601 8.04 9.13 35.34
C VAL A 601 7.05 9.10 36.51
N GLY A 602 6.62 10.27 37.00
CA GLY A 602 5.74 10.35 38.17
C GLY A 602 4.31 9.82 37.95
N SER A 603 3.95 9.46 36.72
CA SER A 603 2.68 8.80 36.39
C SER A 603 2.79 7.28 36.26
N TRP A 604 4.00 6.72 36.31
CA TRP A 604 4.28 5.34 35.92
C TRP A 604 4.26 4.34 37.10
N ARG A 605 4.23 3.05 36.75
CA ARG A 605 4.30 1.91 37.67
C ARG A 605 5.74 1.39 37.76
N SER A 606 6.15 0.91 38.94
CA SER A 606 7.55 0.50 39.20
C SER A 606 8.09 -0.48 38.16
N ASP A 607 7.30 -1.49 37.80
CA ASP A 607 7.73 -2.51 36.83
C ASP A 607 7.90 -1.95 35.40
N PHE A 608 7.23 -0.85 35.05
CA PHE A 608 7.51 -0.13 33.79
C PHE A 608 8.87 0.57 33.89
N ILE A 609 9.15 1.28 34.99
CA ILE A 609 10.41 1.98 35.23
C ILE A 609 11.61 1.02 35.22
N GLU A 610 11.47 -0.21 35.75
CA GLU A 610 12.50 -1.27 35.68
C GLU A 610 12.83 -1.76 34.25
N ARG A 611 12.00 -1.44 33.26
CA ARG A 611 12.24 -1.71 31.84
C ARG A 611 12.77 -0.47 31.08
N CYS A 612 12.87 0.68 31.77
CA CYS A 612 13.26 1.95 31.17
C CYS A 612 14.72 2.31 31.49
N VAL A 613 15.30 3.10 30.58
CA VAL A 613 16.48 3.95 30.84
C VAL A 613 16.04 5.40 30.65
N VAL A 614 16.16 6.20 31.71
CA VAL A 614 15.49 7.49 31.84
C VAL A 614 16.52 8.62 31.82
N PHE A 615 16.61 9.35 30.70
CA PHE A 615 17.53 10.45 30.46
C PHE A 615 16.91 11.79 30.84
N GLN A 616 17.51 12.49 31.83
CA GLN A 616 17.12 13.83 32.22
C GLN A 616 17.95 14.88 31.48
N LEU A 617 17.38 15.49 30.44
CA LEU A 617 18.07 16.51 29.66
C LEU A 617 17.86 17.90 30.30
N LYS A 618 18.94 18.67 30.43
CA LYS A 618 18.92 20.07 30.89
C LYS A 618 18.50 20.99 29.73
N ARG A 619 17.90 22.14 30.04
CA ARG A 619 17.48 23.11 29.02
C ARG A 619 18.70 23.65 28.25
N ILE A 620 18.60 23.73 26.93
CA ILE A 620 19.67 24.27 26.08
C ILE A 620 19.80 25.78 26.33
N GLY A 621 21.00 26.23 26.70
CA GLY A 621 21.28 27.64 27.00
C GLY A 621 21.58 28.52 25.78
N ILE A 622 22.24 27.96 24.78
CA ILE A 622 22.57 28.63 23.50
C ILE A 622 21.81 27.90 22.39
N VAL A 623 20.87 28.59 21.75
CA VAL A 623 20.08 28.02 20.65
C VAL A 623 20.92 27.99 19.38
N VAL A 624 21.40 26.81 19.02
CA VAL A 624 22.01 26.52 17.71
C VAL A 624 20.88 26.24 16.70
N ASP A 625 21.09 26.58 15.43
CA ASP A 625 20.16 26.24 14.35
C ASP A 625 20.02 24.72 14.18
N GLU A 626 18.77 24.22 14.22
CA GLU A 626 18.46 22.80 14.04
C GLU A 626 18.82 22.32 12.63
N THR A 627 18.83 23.20 11.61
CA THR A 627 19.21 22.86 10.24
C THR A 627 20.70 22.50 10.16
N ALA A 628 21.57 23.32 10.74
CA ALA A 628 23.01 23.06 10.85
C ALA A 628 23.32 21.77 11.61
N ILE A 629 22.61 21.50 12.73
CA ILE A 629 22.76 20.23 13.48
C ILE A 629 22.39 19.04 12.60
N TRP A 630 21.27 19.09 11.88
CA TRP A 630 20.87 17.99 11.01
C TRP A 630 21.81 17.81 9.80
N GLN A 631 22.32 18.89 9.19
CA GLN A 631 23.34 18.77 8.16
C GLN A 631 24.59 18.07 8.72
N ARG A 632 25.08 18.50 9.89
CA ARG A 632 26.26 17.92 10.52
C ARG A 632 26.06 16.45 10.92
N PHE A 633 24.86 16.09 11.38
CA PHE A 633 24.50 14.69 11.61
C PHE A 633 24.57 13.87 10.31
N GLU A 634 23.99 14.33 9.19
CA GLU A 634 24.00 13.58 7.94
C GLU A 634 25.41 13.45 7.33
N GLU A 635 26.29 14.45 7.51
CA GLU A 635 27.74 14.38 7.19
C GLU A 635 28.46 13.28 8.00
N LEU A 636 28.13 13.15 9.29
CA LEU A 636 28.78 12.20 10.22
C LEU A 636 28.09 10.83 10.26
N ARG A 637 26.88 10.69 9.72
CA ARG A 637 26.05 9.47 9.74
C ARG A 637 26.76 8.22 9.22
N PRO A 638 27.59 8.25 8.15
CA PRO A 638 28.38 7.08 7.73
C PRO A 638 29.36 6.61 8.81
N LYS A 639 30.02 7.53 9.51
CA LYS A 639 30.97 7.25 10.61
C LYS A 639 30.26 6.77 11.86
N LEU A 640 29.16 7.42 12.24
CA LEU A 640 28.32 7.01 13.37
C LEU A 640 27.77 5.59 13.17
N LEU A 641 27.29 5.27 11.96
CA LEU A 641 26.82 3.92 11.62
C LEU A 641 27.99 2.92 11.58
N GLY A 642 29.15 3.32 11.07
CA GLY A 642 30.39 2.52 11.11
C GLY A 642 30.83 2.15 12.53
N ALA A 643 30.91 3.14 13.43
CA ALA A 643 31.23 2.98 14.84
C ALA A 643 30.22 2.09 15.57
N LEU A 644 28.92 2.27 15.29
CA LEU A 644 27.83 1.47 15.83
C LEU A 644 27.96 -0.02 15.42
N ILE A 645 28.15 -0.28 14.13
CA ILE A 645 28.30 -1.63 13.58
C ILE A 645 29.60 -2.29 14.11
N ASN A 646 30.70 -1.53 14.20
CA ASN A 646 31.95 -2.03 14.79
C ASN A 646 31.82 -2.33 16.29
N THR A 647 31.11 -1.50 17.05
CA THR A 647 30.80 -1.77 18.48
C THR A 647 30.06 -3.10 18.61
N VAL A 648 29.01 -3.32 17.82
CA VAL A 648 28.21 -4.56 17.84
C VAL A 648 29.06 -5.77 17.45
N LYS A 649 29.90 -5.66 16.43
CA LYS A 649 30.82 -6.69 15.96
C LYS A 649 31.83 -7.13 17.04
N GLU A 650 32.38 -6.18 17.80
CA GLU A 650 33.28 -6.46 18.93
C GLU A 650 32.50 -6.99 20.16
N ALA A 651 31.33 -6.43 20.47
CA ALA A 651 30.45 -6.89 21.55
C ALA A 651 30.02 -8.36 21.36
N LEU A 652 29.81 -8.82 20.12
CA LEU A 652 29.53 -10.23 19.82
C LEU A 652 30.69 -11.17 20.17
N LYS A 653 31.95 -10.70 20.23
CA LYS A 653 33.10 -11.48 20.70
C LYS A 653 33.12 -11.61 22.23
N ILE A 654 32.76 -10.53 22.92
CA ILE A 654 32.79 -10.41 24.39
C ILE A 654 31.56 -11.06 25.05
N LEU A 655 30.41 -11.07 24.36
CA LEU A 655 29.13 -11.58 24.87
C LEU A 655 29.15 -13.00 25.49
N PRO A 656 29.97 -13.98 25.04
CA PRO A 656 30.09 -15.27 25.71
C PRO A 656 30.62 -15.17 27.15
N GLU A 657 31.54 -14.24 27.41
CA GLU A 657 32.24 -14.06 28.70
C GLU A 657 31.36 -13.38 29.76
N ILE A 658 30.34 -12.61 29.34
CA ILE A 658 29.47 -11.89 30.26
C ILE A 658 28.65 -12.87 31.10
N SER A 659 28.77 -12.81 32.43
CA SER A 659 28.00 -13.66 33.35
C SER A 659 26.48 -13.53 33.13
N LYS A 660 25.74 -14.59 33.49
CA LYS A 660 24.27 -14.60 33.54
C LYS A 660 23.72 -14.27 34.93
N THR A 661 24.58 -14.07 35.94
CA THR A 661 24.19 -13.70 37.31
C THR A 661 24.02 -12.18 37.47
N ASN A 662 23.15 -11.77 38.41
CA ASN A 662 22.96 -10.36 38.81
C ASN A 662 22.61 -9.36 37.67
N LEU A 663 21.98 -9.86 36.60
CA LEU A 663 21.41 -9.06 35.51
C LEU A 663 20.16 -8.27 35.97
N THR A 664 19.77 -7.23 35.23
CA THR A 664 18.51 -6.50 35.47
C THR A 664 17.30 -7.27 34.91
N ARG A 665 16.10 -6.72 35.11
CA ARG A 665 14.83 -7.23 34.55
C ARG A 665 14.87 -7.39 33.02
N ILE A 666 15.55 -6.49 32.32
CA ILE A 666 15.84 -6.59 30.88
C ILE A 666 17.19 -7.31 30.72
N SER A 667 17.18 -8.62 30.96
CA SER A 667 18.40 -9.42 31.08
C SER A 667 19.19 -9.51 29.78
N THR A 668 18.54 -9.78 28.64
CA THR A 668 19.19 -9.85 27.31
C THR A 668 19.81 -8.50 26.93
N GLY A 669 19.00 -7.43 26.91
CA GLY A 669 19.48 -6.09 26.56
C GLY A 669 20.59 -5.57 27.48
N SER A 670 20.53 -5.85 28.79
CA SER A 670 21.59 -5.44 29.73
C SER A 670 22.87 -6.27 29.59
N ARG A 671 22.77 -7.59 29.36
CA ARG A 671 23.93 -8.47 29.13
C ARG A 671 24.65 -8.10 27.84
N PHE A 672 23.92 -7.68 26.81
CA PHE A 672 24.53 -7.17 25.58
C PHE A 672 25.03 -5.73 25.71
N GLY A 673 24.37 -4.87 26.49
CA GLY A 673 24.88 -3.55 26.87
C GLY A 673 26.23 -3.60 27.57
N GLU A 674 26.41 -4.50 28.54
CA GLU A 674 27.71 -4.74 29.20
C GLU A 674 28.80 -5.16 28.18
N ALA A 675 28.46 -5.96 27.16
CA ALA A 675 29.39 -6.32 26.09
C ALA A 675 29.71 -5.12 25.18
N CYS A 676 28.72 -4.26 24.87
CA CYS A 676 28.92 -3.01 24.14
C CYS A 676 29.77 -2.00 24.92
N ALA A 677 29.61 -1.90 26.24
CA ALA A 677 30.41 -1.03 27.09
C ALA A 677 31.90 -1.41 27.04
N ARG A 678 32.22 -2.70 27.24
CA ARG A 678 33.59 -3.21 27.11
C ARG A 678 34.14 -3.08 25.69
N ALA A 679 33.29 -3.22 24.66
CA ALA A 679 33.67 -2.96 23.27
C ALA A 679 33.99 -1.49 22.96
N MET A 680 33.51 -0.54 23.77
CA MET A 680 33.90 0.87 23.73
C MET A 680 35.10 1.20 24.63
N GLY A 681 35.56 0.26 25.48
CA GLY A 681 36.68 0.44 26.40
C GLY A 681 36.33 0.78 27.84
N TYR A 682 35.05 0.70 28.24
CA TYR A 682 34.61 0.89 29.63
C TYR A 682 34.93 -0.33 30.52
N GLU A 683 35.08 -0.11 31.82
CA GLU A 683 35.51 -1.12 32.78
C GLU A 683 34.39 -2.16 33.10
N PRO A 684 34.75 -3.40 33.47
CA PRO A 684 33.76 -4.44 33.78
C PRO A 684 32.75 -4.05 34.86
N ASN A 685 31.47 -4.11 34.50
CA ASN A 685 30.28 -3.72 35.26
C ASN A 685 30.06 -2.21 35.46
N GLU A 686 30.86 -1.32 34.88
CA GLU A 686 30.67 0.13 34.95
C GLU A 686 29.26 0.53 34.48
N PHE A 687 28.91 0.13 33.25
CA PHE A 687 27.57 0.28 32.68
C PHE A 687 26.48 -0.42 33.52
N MET A 688 26.72 -1.63 34.02
CA MET A 688 25.74 -2.38 34.80
C MET A 688 25.46 -1.76 36.18
N ASN A 689 26.43 -1.05 36.76
CA ASN A 689 26.26 -0.30 38.00
C ASN A 689 25.51 1.01 37.73
N ALA A 690 25.93 1.78 36.73
CA ALA A 690 25.24 2.97 36.25
C ALA A 690 23.75 2.70 35.96
N LEU A 691 23.45 1.63 35.22
CA LEU A 691 22.07 1.23 34.89
C LEU A 691 21.23 0.91 36.15
N LYS A 692 21.81 0.27 37.17
CA LYS A 692 21.13 -0.03 38.44
C LYS A 692 20.89 1.24 39.26
N ASN A 693 21.89 2.13 39.33
CA ASN A 693 21.79 3.43 40.00
C ASN A 693 20.70 4.30 39.34
N ARG A 694 20.70 4.38 38.00
CA ARG A 694 19.68 5.04 37.18
C ARG A 694 18.27 4.57 37.51
N GLN A 695 18.04 3.25 37.53
CA GLN A 695 16.73 2.66 37.81
C GLN A 695 16.30 2.87 39.28
N LYS A 696 17.24 2.78 40.23
CA LYS A 696 17.03 3.14 41.66
C LYS A 696 16.59 4.60 41.80
N SER A 697 17.31 5.53 41.18
CA SER A 697 17.00 6.98 41.21
C SER A 697 15.64 7.30 40.57
N ALA A 698 15.28 6.65 39.46
CA ALA A 698 13.97 6.82 38.83
C ALA A 698 12.81 6.31 39.73
N LYS A 699 12.99 5.19 40.45
CA LYS A 699 12.03 4.73 41.49
C LYS A 699 11.94 5.74 42.64
N ILE A 700 13.06 6.30 43.09
CA ILE A 700 13.07 7.31 44.16
C ILE A 700 12.33 8.58 43.72
N GLN A 701 12.56 9.07 42.50
CA GLN A 701 11.81 10.21 41.94
C GLN A 701 10.30 9.91 41.88
N MET A 702 9.90 8.72 41.42
CA MET A 702 8.50 8.27 41.45
C MET A 702 7.90 8.38 42.86
N ALA A 703 8.64 7.95 43.90
CA ALA A 703 8.20 8.00 45.30
C ALA A 703 7.91 9.42 45.81
N TYR A 704 8.64 10.43 45.34
CA TYR A 704 8.40 11.83 45.70
C TYR A 704 7.27 12.48 44.90
N THR A 705 6.93 11.96 43.72
CA THR A 705 5.84 12.47 42.87
C THR A 705 4.46 11.85 43.13
N ASP A 706 4.40 10.57 43.53
CA ASP A 706 3.13 9.91 43.85
C ASP A 706 2.58 10.40 45.19
N SER A 707 1.37 10.98 45.21
CA SER A 707 0.85 11.68 46.41
C SER A 707 0.76 10.78 47.64
N VAL A 708 0.43 9.50 47.49
CA VAL A 708 0.40 8.53 48.61
C VAL A 708 1.81 8.19 49.09
N SER A 709 2.75 7.99 48.17
CA SER A 709 4.16 7.75 48.49
C SER A 709 4.79 8.95 49.21
N LYS A 710 4.57 10.16 48.69
CA LYS A 710 5.01 11.43 49.27
C LYS A 710 4.42 11.64 50.67
N ALA A 711 3.11 11.49 50.84
CA ALA A 711 2.47 11.62 52.14
C ALA A 711 3.01 10.61 53.15
N LEU A 712 3.30 9.37 52.72
CA LEU A 712 3.86 8.34 53.59
C LEU A 712 5.32 8.58 53.95
N LEU A 713 6.14 9.10 53.02
CA LEU A 713 7.51 9.53 53.30
C LEU A 713 7.53 10.73 54.26
N LEU A 714 6.60 11.68 54.13
CA LEU A 714 6.44 12.80 55.07
C LEU A 714 5.99 12.33 56.46
N PHE A 715 4.98 11.45 56.54
CA PHE A 715 4.51 10.85 57.80
C PHE A 715 5.63 10.10 58.52
N MET A 716 6.29 9.18 57.80
CA MET A 716 7.42 8.43 58.34
C MET A 716 8.63 9.31 58.61
N GLY A 717 8.73 10.53 58.06
CA GLY A 717 9.75 11.50 58.45
C GLY A 717 9.76 11.73 59.97
N GLY A 718 8.58 11.96 60.56
CA GLY A 718 8.41 12.23 61.99
C GLY A 718 8.45 11.01 62.93
N VAL A 719 8.40 9.77 62.43
CA VAL A 719 8.36 8.54 63.26
C VAL A 719 9.25 7.43 62.73
N ASP A 720 9.95 6.68 63.59
CA ASP A 720 10.88 5.63 63.12
C ASP A 720 10.17 4.31 62.78
N SER A 721 9.01 4.06 63.39
CA SER A 721 8.11 2.99 62.99
C SER A 721 6.64 3.38 63.17
N PHE A 722 5.77 2.74 62.39
CA PHE A 722 4.31 2.76 62.55
C PHE A 722 3.81 1.33 62.67
N LYS A 723 2.97 1.05 63.68
CA LYS A 723 2.23 -0.22 63.84
C LYS A 723 0.75 0.11 64.07
N GLY A 724 -0.12 -0.43 63.22
CA GLY A 724 -1.57 -0.18 63.26
C GLY A 724 -2.27 -0.74 62.03
N THR A 725 -3.55 -0.40 61.79
CA THR A 725 -4.25 -0.88 60.58
C THR A 725 -4.07 0.06 59.38
N TYR A 726 -4.35 -0.44 58.18
CA TYR A 726 -4.46 0.42 56.99
C TYR A 726 -5.56 1.50 57.08
N SER A 727 -6.55 1.36 57.96
CA SER A 727 -7.55 2.41 58.21
C SER A 727 -6.99 3.53 59.09
N ASP A 728 -6.14 3.18 60.06
CA ASP A 728 -5.42 4.15 60.89
C ASP A 728 -4.42 4.91 60.04
N LEU A 729 -3.59 4.21 59.27
CA LEU A 729 -2.66 4.84 58.34
C LEU A 729 -3.38 5.76 57.34
N HIS A 730 -4.56 5.37 56.84
CA HIS A 730 -5.34 6.21 55.93
C HIS A 730 -5.84 7.50 56.57
N ARG A 731 -6.18 7.47 57.86
CA ARG A 731 -6.54 8.65 58.66
C ARG A 731 -5.31 9.55 58.86
N GLU A 732 -4.19 9.00 59.32
CA GLU A 732 -2.97 9.78 59.59
C GLU A 732 -2.40 10.42 58.31
N LEU A 733 -2.29 9.66 57.21
CA LEU A 733 -1.90 10.21 55.90
C LEU A 733 -2.89 11.24 55.39
N GLY A 734 -4.17 11.10 55.74
CA GLY A 734 -5.22 12.07 55.43
C GLY A 734 -4.92 13.46 56.00
N TYR A 735 -4.45 13.55 57.25
CA TYR A 735 -4.13 14.84 57.89
C TYR A 735 -2.98 15.60 57.22
N LEU A 736 -2.09 14.92 56.48
CA LEU A 736 -0.92 15.52 55.82
C LEU A 736 -1.16 16.02 54.39
N VAL A 737 -2.32 15.75 53.80
CA VAL A 737 -2.67 16.18 52.44
C VAL A 737 -3.86 17.14 52.44
N CYS A 738 -3.88 18.05 51.47
CA CYS A 738 -4.94 19.05 51.38
C CYS A 738 -6.27 18.44 50.90
N ASP A 739 -7.38 19.16 51.10
CA ASP A 739 -8.70 18.68 50.71
C ASP A 739 -8.85 18.45 49.20
N GLU A 740 -8.08 19.14 48.36
CA GLU A 740 -8.04 18.90 46.93
C GLU A 740 -7.34 17.57 46.60
N GLU A 741 -6.17 17.30 47.19
CA GLU A 741 -5.48 16.01 47.10
C GLU A 741 -6.39 14.85 47.58
N ARG A 742 -7.10 15.02 48.70
CA ARG A 742 -8.10 14.03 49.20
C ARG A 742 -9.24 13.81 48.20
N ARG A 743 -9.64 14.84 47.45
CA ARG A 743 -10.69 14.78 46.42
C ARG A 743 -10.22 14.08 45.14
N MET A 744 -8.94 14.18 44.77
CA MET A 744 -8.36 13.53 43.57
C MET A 744 -8.74 12.05 43.42
N ARG A 745 -8.83 11.59 42.16
CA ARG A 745 -9.14 10.19 41.82
C ARG A 745 -7.99 9.22 42.16
N SER A 746 -6.76 9.71 42.22
CA SER A 746 -5.56 8.97 42.60
C SER A 746 -5.48 8.68 44.11
N TRP A 747 -6.12 9.51 44.95
CA TRP A 747 -6.08 9.34 46.40
C TRP A 747 -7.02 8.20 46.86
N PRO A 748 -6.55 7.27 47.71
CA PRO A 748 -7.39 6.20 48.23
C PRO A 748 -8.53 6.77 49.07
N LYS A 749 -9.76 6.33 48.81
CA LYS A 749 -10.96 6.80 49.53
C LYS A 749 -11.19 6.11 50.88
N ASN A 750 -10.45 5.03 51.18
CA ASN A 750 -10.49 4.31 52.46
C ASN A 750 -9.23 3.42 52.64
N GLY A 751 -9.04 2.87 53.83
CA GLY A 751 -7.92 1.95 54.14
C GLY A 751 -7.81 0.71 53.24
N ALA A 752 -8.92 0.20 52.67
CA ALA A 752 -8.88 -0.92 51.72
C ALA A 752 -8.47 -0.51 50.30
N ALA A 753 -8.62 0.78 49.94
CA ALA A 753 -8.00 1.37 48.76
C ALA A 753 -6.52 1.68 49.02
N LEU A 754 -6.18 2.21 50.20
CA LEU A 754 -4.79 2.48 50.60
C LEU A 754 -3.97 1.18 50.61
N SER A 755 -4.49 0.10 51.20
CA SER A 755 -3.82 -1.21 51.24
C SER A 755 -3.46 -1.73 49.85
N ARG A 756 -4.38 -1.62 48.88
CA ARG A 756 -4.11 -1.98 47.48
C ARG A 756 -3.05 -1.07 46.86
N LYS A 757 -3.15 0.25 47.05
CA LYS A 757 -2.17 1.22 46.55
C LYS A 757 -0.76 0.94 47.12
N VAL A 758 -0.63 0.86 48.45
CA VAL A 758 0.63 0.61 49.18
C VAL A 758 1.27 -0.71 48.74
N ASN A 759 0.49 -1.79 48.58
CA ASN A 759 1.02 -3.05 48.07
C ASN A 759 1.55 -2.94 46.62
N THR A 760 0.93 -2.11 45.77
CA THR A 760 1.43 -1.84 44.40
C THR A 760 2.71 -0.99 44.37
N ILE A 761 2.92 -0.10 45.34
CA ILE A 761 4.12 0.77 45.45
C ILE A 761 5.17 0.25 46.45
N LYS A 762 4.99 -0.96 47.01
CA LYS A 762 5.80 -1.46 48.13
C LYS A 762 7.30 -1.48 47.86
N ASP A 763 7.69 -1.94 46.68
CA ASP A 763 9.08 -1.97 46.19
C ASP A 763 9.68 -0.55 46.03
N VAL A 764 8.88 0.43 45.62
CA VAL A 764 9.29 1.84 45.49
C VAL A 764 9.52 2.46 46.86
N LEU A 765 8.64 2.18 47.82
CA LEU A 765 8.78 2.61 49.21
C LEU A 765 10.00 1.96 49.89
N GLN A 766 10.26 0.68 49.62
CA GLN A 766 11.47 -0.01 50.07
C GLN A 766 12.73 0.61 49.45
N THR A 767 12.71 0.95 48.16
CA THR A 767 13.82 1.64 47.48
C THR A 767 14.08 3.03 48.08
N ALA A 768 13.02 3.70 48.56
CA ALA A 768 13.08 4.98 49.27
C ALA A 768 13.35 4.87 50.80
N GLY A 769 13.67 3.68 51.32
CA GLY A 769 14.11 3.48 52.71
C GLY A 769 13.00 3.15 53.73
N LEU A 770 11.81 2.74 53.28
CA LEU A 770 10.70 2.28 54.13
C LEU A 770 10.45 0.76 53.98
N GLN A 771 10.80 -0.02 55.00
CA GLN A 771 10.45 -1.44 55.05
C GLN A 771 9.00 -1.62 55.49
N ILE A 772 8.24 -2.43 54.74
CA ILE A 772 6.81 -2.70 55.00
C ILE A 772 6.58 -4.20 55.20
N SER A 773 5.98 -4.56 56.32
CA SER A 773 5.63 -5.93 56.68
C SER A 773 4.19 -6.02 57.22
N GLU A 774 3.62 -7.22 57.19
CA GLU A 774 2.31 -7.49 57.79
C GLU A 774 2.48 -7.75 59.28
N ASP A 775 1.61 -7.16 60.11
CA ASP A 775 1.56 -7.51 61.51
C ASP A 775 0.85 -8.87 61.66
N ARG A 776 1.51 -9.82 62.32
CA ARG A 776 0.92 -11.14 62.59
C ARG A 776 0.04 -11.16 63.83
N ASP A 777 0.19 -10.17 64.71
CA ASP A 777 -0.55 -10.07 65.97
C ASP A 777 -1.93 -9.39 65.78
N GLN A 778 -2.08 -8.57 64.73
CA GLN A 778 -3.29 -7.81 64.43
C GLN A 778 -3.88 -8.15 63.06
N ARG A 779 -5.17 -8.51 63.02
CA ARG A 779 -5.88 -8.83 61.78
C ARG A 779 -5.95 -7.60 60.85
N ARG A 780 -5.20 -7.63 59.73
CA ARG A 780 -4.96 -6.50 58.80
C ARG A 780 -4.08 -5.37 59.37
N GLY A 781 -3.26 -5.66 60.37
CA GLY A 781 -2.22 -4.74 60.81
C GLY A 781 -1.05 -4.67 59.82
N ILE A 782 -0.39 -3.52 59.80
CA ILE A 782 0.79 -3.21 59.00
C ILE A 782 1.87 -2.67 59.94
N ILE A 783 3.11 -3.07 59.70
CA ILE A 783 4.30 -2.48 60.32
C ILE A 783 5.11 -1.79 59.21
N ILE A 784 5.38 -0.50 59.39
CA ILE A 784 6.27 0.29 58.54
C ILE A 784 7.44 0.74 59.40
N THR A 785 8.66 0.65 58.87
CA THR A 785 9.88 0.99 59.61
C THR A 785 10.86 1.73 58.70
N LYS A 786 11.47 2.81 59.19
CA LYS A 786 12.62 3.43 58.52
C LYS A 786 13.79 2.44 58.52
N THR A 787 14.32 2.07 57.36
CA THR A 787 15.62 1.39 57.24
C THR A 787 16.77 2.36 56.98
N GLY A 788 16.45 3.66 56.90
CA GLY A 788 17.32 4.69 56.35
C GLY A 788 17.35 4.66 54.82
N LEU A 789 17.73 5.79 54.22
CA LEU A 789 18.20 5.80 52.84
C LEU A 789 19.55 5.06 52.78
N PRO A 790 19.81 4.21 51.77
CA PRO A 790 21.14 3.67 51.55
C PRO A 790 22.12 4.83 51.30
N LYS A 791 23.06 5.04 52.23
CA LYS A 791 24.07 6.09 52.13
C LYS A 791 24.93 5.89 50.88
N ASP A 792 25.00 6.92 50.06
CA ASP A 792 26.19 7.38 49.32
C ASP A 792 25.95 8.85 48.89
N THR A 793 26.90 9.47 48.21
CA THR A 793 27.17 10.92 48.29
C THR A 793 26.33 11.87 47.40
N ASP A 794 26.48 13.17 47.69
CA ASP A 794 26.21 14.34 46.84
C ASP A 794 24.76 14.66 46.44
N ALA A 795 23.93 14.90 47.46
CA ALA A 795 22.63 15.56 47.31
C ALA A 795 22.75 17.10 47.19
N SER A 796 23.29 17.61 46.07
CA SER A 796 23.38 19.06 45.76
C SER A 796 22.46 19.47 44.59
N ALA A 797 21.16 19.18 44.73
CA ALA A 797 20.16 19.48 43.69
C ALA A 797 18.72 19.62 44.24
N ALA A 798 18.48 20.58 45.14
CA ALA A 798 17.14 20.98 45.57
C ALA A 798 17.01 22.52 45.50
N PRO A 799 16.09 23.08 44.70
CA PRO A 799 15.93 24.53 44.60
C PRO A 799 15.20 25.07 45.83
N GLN A 800 15.89 25.87 46.65
CA GLN A 800 15.26 26.63 47.73
C GLN A 800 14.63 27.91 47.16
N ASN A 801 13.29 27.96 47.12
CA ASN A 801 12.53 29.19 46.98
C ASN A 801 11.94 29.56 48.35
N GLU A 802 12.68 30.34 49.15
CA GLU A 802 12.12 31.03 50.31
C GLU A 802 11.85 32.49 49.95
N SER A 803 10.57 32.83 49.75
CA SER A 803 10.11 34.21 49.61
C SER A 803 9.94 34.83 51.00
N GLN A 804 10.99 35.42 51.55
CA GLN A 804 10.87 36.22 52.77
C GLN A 804 10.27 37.60 52.46
N VAL A 805 9.26 37.97 53.24
CA VAL A 805 8.68 39.32 53.26
C VAL A 805 9.16 39.99 54.54
N GLU A 806 10.02 40.99 54.42
CA GLU A 806 10.31 41.94 55.50
C GLU A 806 10.12 43.38 55.01
N SER A 807 9.87 44.26 55.97
CA SER A 807 9.28 45.58 55.75
C SER A 807 10.04 46.68 56.47
N GLY A 808 10.24 47.82 55.80
CA GLY A 808 10.22 49.13 56.47
C GLY A 808 11.57 49.80 56.74
N GLN A 809 11.80 50.86 55.95
CA GLN A 809 12.36 52.17 56.36
C GLN A 809 13.86 52.33 56.72
N GLU A 810 14.39 53.43 56.15
CA GLU A 810 15.42 54.34 56.69
C GLU A 810 16.88 53.82 56.83
N THR A 811 17.94 54.60 56.55
CA THR A 811 18.07 56.08 56.39
C THR A 811 19.04 56.51 55.27
N ALA A 812 19.18 57.83 55.05
CA ALA A 812 19.73 58.48 53.84
C ALA A 812 21.25 58.84 53.84
N MET A 813 21.68 59.50 52.74
CA MET A 813 22.94 60.26 52.50
C MET A 813 24.22 59.43 52.17
N SER A 814 25.22 59.89 51.39
CA SER A 814 25.41 60.94 50.33
C SER A 814 26.90 60.83 49.85
N ILE A 815 27.49 61.30 48.74
CA ILE A 815 27.30 62.28 47.62
C ILE A 815 27.97 61.63 46.37
N GLY A 816 27.75 61.93 45.08
CA GLY A 816 26.89 62.87 44.34
C GLY A 816 27.44 63.14 42.91
N ASP A 817 26.84 64.11 42.19
CA ASP A 817 27.30 64.77 40.94
C ASP A 817 27.49 63.96 39.60
N VAL A 818 27.14 64.48 38.41
CA VAL A 818 26.13 65.51 38.04
C VAL A 818 25.75 65.45 36.54
N SER A 819 24.45 65.48 36.20
CA SER A 819 23.86 65.85 34.88
C SER A 819 24.20 64.97 33.64
N SER A 820 23.51 65.01 32.49
CA SER A 820 22.35 65.84 32.05
C SER A 820 21.43 65.11 31.04
N ASN A 821 20.10 65.26 31.21
CA ASN A 821 18.98 65.30 30.26
C ASN A 821 19.02 64.41 28.97
N ALA A 822 18.08 63.49 28.67
CA ALA A 822 16.60 63.45 28.75
C ALA A 822 15.85 64.23 27.65
N MET A 823 14.97 63.53 26.91
CA MET A 823 13.52 63.82 26.94
C MET A 823 12.65 62.62 26.45
N ASP A 824 11.41 62.56 26.95
CA ASP A 824 10.46 61.43 26.92
C ASP A 824 9.59 61.31 25.65
N GLY A 825 8.73 60.27 25.55
CA GLY A 825 7.94 60.04 24.32
C GLY A 825 6.73 59.08 24.27
N ILE A 826 6.06 58.71 25.38
CA ILE A 826 4.59 58.42 25.46
C ILE A 826 3.97 57.24 24.62
N THR A 827 3.50 56.20 25.35
CA THR A 827 2.28 55.33 25.20
C THR A 827 1.92 54.67 23.82
N GLU A 828 0.96 53.73 23.66
CA GLU A 828 0.03 53.03 24.57
C GLU A 828 -0.33 51.59 24.09
N ILE A 829 -1.21 50.92 24.84
CA ILE A 829 -1.74 49.55 24.65
C ILE A 829 -2.78 49.47 23.52
N ALA A 830 -2.77 48.41 22.70
CA ALA A 830 -3.98 47.82 22.09
C ALA A 830 -3.76 46.40 21.52
N ASP A 831 -4.71 45.49 21.74
CA ASP A 831 -4.84 44.23 20.99
C ASP A 831 -5.38 44.44 19.57
N CYS A 832 -5.02 43.57 18.63
CA CYS A 832 -6.02 42.97 17.74
C CYS A 832 -5.52 41.69 17.05
N ASN A 833 -6.41 40.69 16.94
CA ASN A 833 -6.31 39.66 15.91
C ASN A 833 -6.88 40.23 14.61
N ASN A 834 -6.19 40.09 13.47
CA ASN A 834 -6.72 39.19 12.44
C ASN A 834 -5.79 38.87 11.27
N GLN A 835 -6.25 37.83 10.57
CA GLN A 835 -5.92 37.39 9.22
C GLN A 835 -5.74 38.55 8.21
N ASP A 836 -4.62 38.56 7.48
CA ASP A 836 -4.63 38.29 6.03
C ASP A 836 -3.21 38.08 5.51
N ALA A 837 -3.04 37.18 4.52
CA ALA A 837 -1.72 36.83 3.96
C ALA A 837 -1.79 36.53 2.46
N PRO A 838 -1.35 37.45 1.58
CA PRO A 838 -1.11 37.15 0.18
C PRO A 838 0.24 36.44 -0.03
N SER A 839 0.28 35.49 -0.97
CA SER A 839 1.51 34.79 -1.38
C SER A 839 2.46 35.70 -2.15
N PRO A 840 3.79 35.58 -1.99
CA PRO A 840 4.76 36.36 -2.75
C PRO A 840 4.95 35.84 -4.19
N SER A 841 5.22 36.76 -5.12
CA SER A 841 5.67 36.48 -6.48
C SER A 841 6.74 37.49 -6.90
N ASP A 842 7.89 36.99 -7.36
CA ASP A 842 8.90 37.58 -8.25
C ASP A 842 9.37 39.05 -8.04
N ALA A 843 10.57 39.22 -7.46
CA ALA A 843 11.48 40.34 -7.77
C ALA A 843 12.95 40.11 -7.37
N LEU A 844 13.79 39.81 -8.37
CA LEU A 844 15.13 40.37 -8.67
C LEU A 844 16.22 40.57 -7.58
N ASP A 845 17.35 39.89 -7.83
CA ASP A 845 18.75 40.36 -7.78
C ASP A 845 19.14 41.63 -7.00
N ALA A 846 20.08 41.47 -6.06
CA ALA A 846 21.07 42.49 -5.73
C ALA A 846 22.44 41.85 -5.39
N LYS A 847 23.51 42.27 -6.08
CA LYS A 847 24.90 41.93 -5.75
C LYS A 847 25.51 43.01 -4.87
N THR A 848 26.12 42.63 -3.75
CA THR A 848 27.06 43.50 -3.01
C THR A 848 28.26 42.66 -2.52
N VAL A 849 29.39 43.30 -2.26
CA VAL A 849 30.72 42.68 -2.12
C VAL A 849 31.41 43.17 -0.83
N PHE A 850 32.45 42.45 -0.38
CA PHE A 850 33.33 42.75 0.78
C PHE A 850 32.73 42.45 2.18
N SER A 851 33.52 42.08 3.20
CA SER A 851 34.97 41.77 3.25
C SER A 851 35.31 40.82 4.42
N LEU A 852 36.39 40.03 4.26
CA LEU A 852 37.08 39.37 5.37
C LEU A 852 38.00 40.37 6.11
N PRO A 853 38.13 40.27 7.45
CA PRO A 853 39.27 40.79 8.19
C PRO A 853 40.31 39.69 8.43
N SER A 854 41.52 39.84 7.87
CA SER A 854 42.66 38.94 8.11
C SER A 854 43.59 39.48 9.19
N ARG A 855 43.98 38.64 10.17
CA ARG A 855 45.12 38.84 11.10
C ARG A 855 45.50 37.50 11.75
N GLU A 856 46.75 37.18 12.06
CA GLU A 856 48.05 37.70 11.59
C GLU A 856 49.11 36.58 11.81
N ASN A 857 50.35 36.72 11.30
CA ASN A 857 51.28 35.59 11.14
C ASN A 857 52.10 35.22 12.40
N PHE A 858 52.58 33.97 12.42
CA PHE A 858 53.87 33.57 13.02
C PHE A 858 54.67 32.72 12.00
N VAL A 859 56.00 32.74 12.09
CA VAL A 859 56.92 32.45 10.98
C VAL A 859 58.20 31.71 11.47
N GLU A 860 58.78 30.84 10.61
CA GLU A 860 60.10 30.15 10.73
C GLU A 860 60.28 29.16 11.91
N ASP A 861 61.07 28.07 11.87
CA ASP A 861 61.55 27.11 10.82
C ASP A 861 62.02 25.81 11.60
N SER A 862 62.77 24.75 11.18
CA SER A 862 63.59 24.44 10.00
C SER A 862 63.93 22.94 9.82
N ASN A 863 64.52 22.63 8.66
CA ASN A 863 65.53 21.57 8.39
C ASN A 863 65.24 20.04 8.44
N ASN A 864 64.93 19.49 7.26
CA ASN A 864 65.88 18.71 6.41
C ASN A 864 66.35 17.27 6.78
N SER A 865 65.88 16.27 6.00
CA SER A 865 66.65 15.15 5.38
C SER A 865 65.67 14.30 4.53
N ILE A 866 65.82 13.96 3.24
CA ILE A 866 66.94 13.54 2.35
C ILE A 866 67.38 12.09 2.53
N ILE A 867 66.77 11.19 1.74
CA ILE A 867 67.41 10.05 1.06
C ILE A 867 66.94 10.05 -0.42
N LYS A 868 67.75 9.55 -1.36
CA LYS A 868 67.53 9.58 -2.83
C LYS A 868 67.64 8.18 -3.46
N SER A 869 67.31 8.11 -4.77
CA SER A 869 67.71 7.10 -5.78
C SER A 869 66.89 5.80 -5.85
N ALA A 870 66.66 5.17 -7.03
CA ALA A 870 66.75 5.65 -8.42
C ALA A 870 66.01 4.76 -9.46
N ASN A 871 65.77 5.34 -10.64
CA ASN A 871 65.35 4.84 -11.96
C ASN A 871 65.48 3.32 -12.29
N ILE A 872 64.57 2.80 -13.15
CA ILE A 872 64.84 2.38 -14.55
C ILE A 872 63.52 2.08 -15.32
N ALA A 873 63.56 1.94 -16.66
CA ALA A 873 62.47 2.26 -17.60
C ALA A 873 61.78 1.10 -18.36
N SER A 874 60.75 1.46 -19.14
CA SER A 874 60.17 0.78 -20.35
C SER A 874 59.24 -0.45 -20.14
N LEU A 875 58.06 -0.55 -20.76
CA LEU A 875 57.79 -0.78 -22.21
C LEU A 875 56.29 -0.56 -22.60
N ARG A 876 55.96 -0.58 -23.90
CA ARG A 876 54.58 -0.67 -24.47
C ARG A 876 54.37 -1.98 -25.25
N PRO A 877 53.14 -2.50 -25.33
CA PRO A 877 52.45 -2.64 -26.65
C PRO A 877 50.98 -2.14 -26.58
N ARG A 878 50.50 -1.29 -27.50
CA ARG A 878 50.02 -1.53 -28.89
C ARG A 878 48.70 -2.32 -29.01
N ARG A 879 47.64 -1.64 -29.50
CA ARG A 879 46.43 -2.24 -30.11
C ARG A 879 46.72 -2.73 -31.55
N PRO A 880 46.01 -3.73 -32.08
CA PRO A 880 45.74 -3.90 -33.51
C PRO A 880 44.56 -3.00 -33.99
N ALA A 881 44.29 -2.94 -35.29
CA ALA A 881 43.43 -1.91 -35.91
C ALA A 881 42.40 -2.44 -36.95
N LYS A 882 41.45 -1.56 -37.34
CA LYS A 882 40.51 -1.74 -38.48
C LYS A 882 41.21 -1.66 -39.85
N PRO A 883 40.58 -2.23 -40.88
CA PRO A 883 40.43 -1.58 -42.20
C PRO A 883 38.96 -1.65 -42.71
N ARG A 884 38.50 -1.12 -43.87
CA ARG A 884 38.76 0.08 -44.74
C ARG A 884 37.61 0.13 -45.80
N HIS A 885 37.21 1.22 -46.45
CA HIS A 885 37.51 2.65 -46.24
C HIS A 885 36.21 3.41 -45.83
N THR A 886 35.47 4.25 -46.55
CA THR A 886 35.57 5.00 -47.85
C THR A 886 34.75 6.29 -47.70
N ASP A 887 35.16 7.37 -48.37
CA ASP A 887 34.69 8.74 -48.11
C ASP A 887 33.88 9.32 -49.29
N SER A 888 32.91 10.21 -49.00
CA SER A 888 32.46 11.28 -49.91
C SER A 888 31.81 12.41 -49.09
N SER A 889 32.08 13.67 -49.44
CA SER A 889 31.78 14.85 -48.62
C SER A 889 31.03 15.95 -49.37
N MET A 890 30.71 17.04 -48.64
CA MET A 890 30.36 18.40 -49.10
C MET A 890 28.90 18.74 -49.47
N ASN A 891 28.64 20.06 -49.29
CA ASN A 891 27.56 20.89 -49.85
C ASN A 891 26.14 20.74 -49.28
N LEU A 892 25.34 21.82 -49.14
CA LEU A 892 25.64 23.25 -48.92
C LEU A 892 24.36 23.94 -48.36
N SER A 893 24.41 25.26 -48.15
CA SER A 893 23.32 26.09 -47.61
C SER A 893 22.37 26.66 -48.68
N GLU A 894 21.39 27.46 -48.21
CA GLU A 894 20.47 28.35 -48.95
C GLU A 894 19.17 27.72 -49.50
N THR A 895 18.01 28.38 -49.65
CA THR A 895 17.30 29.62 -49.19
C THR A 895 16.28 29.95 -50.32
N ILE A 896 15.35 30.92 -50.15
CA ILE A 896 14.27 31.33 -51.09
C ILE A 896 13.06 30.36 -51.00
N SER A 897 11.89 30.67 -50.41
CA SER A 897 10.91 31.78 -50.59
C SER A 897 10.10 31.68 -51.91
N SER A 898 8.88 32.19 -52.10
CA SER A 898 7.85 32.84 -51.23
C SER A 898 6.54 33.02 -52.03
N ASN A 899 5.37 33.24 -51.37
CA ASN A 899 4.44 34.39 -51.59
C ASN A 899 2.95 34.15 -51.21
N CYS A 900 2.28 35.24 -50.77
CA CYS A 900 0.82 35.53 -50.78
C CYS A 900 -0.16 34.62 -49.99
N VAL A 901 -0.95 35.03 -48.97
CA VAL A 901 -1.29 36.36 -48.34
C VAL A 901 -2.09 37.31 -49.28
N PRO A 902 -3.15 38.06 -48.86
CA PRO A 902 -3.66 38.41 -47.50
C PRO A 902 -5.21 38.29 -47.26
N ASN A 903 -5.66 38.84 -46.11
CA ASN A 903 -6.99 39.37 -45.72
C ASN A 903 -7.85 38.50 -44.78
N GLY A 904 -8.46 39.05 -43.72
CA GLY A 904 -8.38 40.43 -43.19
C GLY A 904 -9.10 40.59 -41.83
N CYS A 905 -8.75 41.62 -41.06
CA CYS A 905 -9.27 41.86 -39.70
C CYS A 905 -10.56 42.67 -39.67
N HIS A 906 -11.34 42.57 -38.58
CA HIS A 906 -11.86 43.76 -37.88
C HIS A 906 -12.24 43.46 -36.42
N ASP A 907 -12.38 44.55 -35.66
CA ASP A 907 -12.40 44.66 -34.19
C ASP A 907 -13.77 44.35 -33.55
N GLY A 908 -13.84 44.35 -32.21
CA GLY A 908 -15.13 44.67 -31.54
C GLY A 908 -15.42 44.09 -30.15
N THR A 909 -14.71 44.56 -29.10
CA THR A 909 -15.22 44.78 -27.73
C THR A 909 -16.16 43.77 -27.01
N GLY A 910 -15.80 43.40 -25.77
CA GLY A 910 -16.71 43.64 -24.62
C GLY A 910 -17.39 42.47 -23.89
N ARG A 911 -17.02 42.30 -22.61
CA ARG A 911 -17.87 42.04 -21.43
C ARG A 911 -19.16 41.19 -21.58
N LYS A 912 -19.20 40.00 -20.95
CA LYS A 912 -19.93 39.75 -19.66
C LYS A 912 -19.95 38.27 -19.22
N GLN A 913 -19.91 38.07 -17.90
CA GLN A 913 -20.63 36.97 -17.25
C GLN A 913 -22.10 37.36 -17.06
N VAL A 914 -23.05 36.45 -17.32
CA VAL A 914 -24.34 36.29 -16.62
C VAL A 914 -24.73 34.80 -16.73
N GLY A 915 -25.49 34.26 -15.79
CA GLY A 915 -26.08 32.91 -15.88
C GLY A 915 -27.57 32.91 -15.55
N ILE A 916 -28.09 31.74 -15.15
CA ILE A 916 -29.44 31.52 -14.57
C ILE A 916 -30.62 31.69 -15.56
N SER A 917 -31.32 30.59 -15.81
CA SER A 917 -32.78 30.49 -15.55
C SER A 917 -33.29 29.06 -15.78
N ALA A 918 -34.39 28.73 -15.11
CA ALA A 918 -35.21 27.53 -15.30
C ALA A 918 -36.68 27.95 -15.31
N ILE A 919 -37.61 27.15 -15.85
CA ILE A 919 -39.06 27.36 -15.64
C ILE A 919 -39.92 26.07 -15.78
N ALA A 920 -40.73 25.86 -14.74
CA ALA A 920 -42.01 25.16 -14.55
C ALA A 920 -42.58 24.04 -15.46
N GLY A 921 -43.13 23.02 -14.79
CA GLY A 921 -44.56 22.62 -14.91
C GLY A 921 -44.87 21.19 -15.40
N PRO A 922 -46.09 20.62 -15.13
CA PRO A 922 -47.16 21.05 -14.21
C PRO A 922 -47.67 19.89 -13.29
N SER A 923 -48.88 20.03 -12.72
CA SER A 923 -49.63 19.01 -11.94
C SER A 923 -51.15 19.18 -12.22
N ALA A 924 -52.11 18.37 -11.73
CA ALA A 924 -52.12 17.28 -10.73
C ALA A 924 -53.23 16.24 -11.08
N GLY A 925 -53.50 15.25 -10.19
CA GLY A 925 -54.65 14.32 -10.31
C GLY A 925 -54.82 13.40 -9.09
N GLU A 926 -56.06 13.04 -8.75
CA GLU A 926 -56.48 12.28 -7.56
C GLU A 926 -57.23 10.97 -7.94
N ILE A 927 -57.50 10.10 -6.94
CA ILE A 927 -58.67 9.18 -6.74
C ILE A 927 -58.28 7.89 -5.95
N GLU A 928 -59.27 7.22 -5.35
CA GLU A 928 -59.19 6.39 -4.13
C GLU A 928 -59.23 4.85 -4.32
N ASP A 929 -58.90 4.14 -3.23
CA ASP A 929 -59.30 2.79 -2.75
C ASP A 929 -59.98 1.73 -3.64
N ILE A 930 -59.57 0.45 -3.46
CA ILE A 930 -60.45 -0.70 -3.10
C ILE A 930 -59.60 -1.94 -2.65
N LYS A 931 -60.23 -2.95 -2.02
CA LYS A 931 -59.61 -3.95 -1.11
C LYS A 931 -59.68 -5.42 -1.56
N GLY A 932 -58.73 -6.23 -1.08
CA GLY A 932 -58.91 -7.67 -0.74
C GLY A 932 -58.51 -8.73 -1.80
N ASP A 933 -58.30 -10.00 -1.45
CA ASP A 933 -58.09 -10.60 -0.11
C ASP A 933 -57.54 -12.07 -0.17
N ASN A 934 -56.91 -12.56 0.92
CA ASN A 934 -56.61 -13.98 1.27
C ASN A 934 -55.66 -14.86 0.38
N ALA A 935 -55.03 -15.97 0.84
CA ALA A 935 -54.55 -16.41 2.17
C ALA A 935 -53.69 -17.71 2.09
N GLY A 936 -52.81 -17.96 3.09
CA GLY A 936 -52.10 -19.24 3.36
C GLY A 936 -50.55 -19.12 3.39
N SER A 937 -49.83 -19.04 4.52
CA SER A 937 -49.61 -19.99 5.65
C SER A 937 -48.54 -21.06 5.34
N VAL A 938 -47.60 -21.48 6.20
CA VAL A 938 -47.45 -21.47 7.68
C VAL A 938 -45.99 -21.18 8.13
N TYR A 939 -45.81 -20.34 9.15
CA TYR A 939 -44.77 -20.24 10.22
C TYR A 939 -43.40 -20.98 10.10
N SER A 940 -42.26 -20.47 10.59
CA SER A 940 -41.97 -19.42 11.60
C SER A 940 -40.56 -18.80 11.42
N ALA A 941 -40.02 -17.94 12.29
CA ALA A 941 -40.48 -16.61 12.74
C ALA A 941 -39.35 -15.87 13.50
N ALA A 942 -39.15 -14.57 13.25
CA ALA A 942 -38.25 -13.69 14.02
C ALA A 942 -38.82 -12.25 14.06
N LYS A 943 -38.49 -11.45 15.09
CA LYS A 943 -39.20 -10.19 15.39
C LYS A 943 -38.76 -9.00 14.51
N THR A 944 -39.68 -8.46 13.72
CA THR A 944 -39.57 -7.17 13.03
C THR A 944 -39.86 -5.97 13.97
N PRO A 945 -39.30 -4.77 13.72
CA PRO A 945 -39.68 -3.55 14.46
C PRO A 945 -41.07 -3.03 14.05
N ILE A 946 -41.73 -2.31 14.98
CA ILE A 946 -43.05 -1.69 14.81
C ILE A 946 -42.88 -0.19 14.50
N MET A 947 -43.68 0.36 13.57
CA MET A 947 -43.73 1.79 13.29
C MET A 947 -44.73 2.52 14.22
N LEU A 948 -44.51 3.83 14.42
CA LEU A 948 -45.40 4.69 15.21
C LEU A 948 -46.51 5.29 14.34
N GLU A 949 -47.77 5.19 14.80
CA GLU A 949 -48.87 6.00 14.28
C GLU A 949 -48.95 7.34 15.04
N SER A 950 -49.00 8.46 14.32
CA SER A 950 -49.15 9.79 14.93
C SER A 950 -50.63 10.22 15.01
N ARG A 951 -51.19 10.29 16.22
CA ARG A 951 -52.50 10.92 16.46
C ARG A 951 -52.33 12.42 16.71
N ARG A 952 -52.88 13.26 15.83
CA ARG A 952 -52.86 14.73 15.98
C ARG A 952 -53.87 15.23 17.02
N ALA A 953 -53.47 15.26 18.29
CA ALA A 953 -53.83 16.28 19.30
C ALA A 953 -53.31 15.85 20.68
N GLY A 954 -52.54 16.70 21.37
CA GLY A 954 -52.27 16.53 22.82
C GLY A 954 -50.92 15.95 23.26
N GLY A 955 -49.80 16.44 22.71
CA GLY A 955 -48.56 16.68 23.50
C GLY A 955 -47.71 15.50 24.03
N LEU A 956 -48.07 14.24 23.84
CA LEU A 956 -47.30 13.07 24.30
C LEU A 956 -47.10 12.03 23.20
N ASP A 957 -45.87 11.54 23.06
CA ASP A 957 -45.54 10.33 22.28
C ASP A 957 -45.51 9.12 23.20
N SER A 958 -46.03 7.97 22.74
CA SER A 958 -46.11 6.74 23.53
C SER A 958 -45.31 5.59 22.92
N CYS A 959 -44.68 4.77 23.76
CA CYS A 959 -43.97 3.58 23.29
C CYS A 959 -44.97 2.50 22.84
N ALA A 960 -45.12 2.30 21.52
CA ALA A 960 -46.00 1.31 20.91
C ALA A 960 -45.86 -0.14 21.44
N ALA A 961 -44.72 -0.49 22.06
CA ALA A 961 -44.48 -1.80 22.65
C ALA A 961 -44.96 -1.95 24.12
N CYS A 962 -45.31 -0.86 24.83
CA CYS A 962 -45.71 -0.95 26.25
C CYS A 962 -46.58 0.21 26.80
N GLY A 963 -47.08 1.11 25.95
CA GLY A 963 -47.97 2.21 26.33
C GLY A 963 -47.38 3.13 27.40
N ASN A 964 -46.09 3.48 27.28
CA ASN A 964 -45.42 4.40 28.20
C ASN A 964 -45.14 5.72 27.47
N ASP A 965 -45.68 6.81 28.00
CA ASP A 965 -45.56 8.14 27.40
C ASP A 965 -44.24 8.83 27.72
N PHE A 966 -43.86 9.81 26.91
CA PHE A 966 -42.75 10.72 27.15
C PHE A 966 -42.96 12.11 26.49
N PRO A 967 -42.35 13.19 27.01
CA PRO A 967 -42.49 14.53 26.46
C PRO A 967 -41.83 14.66 25.08
N ALA A 968 -42.59 15.10 24.06
CA ALA A 968 -42.15 15.17 22.66
C ALA A 968 -40.86 15.99 22.45
N HIS A 969 -40.62 17.02 23.27
CA HIS A 969 -39.46 17.93 23.16
C HIS A 969 -38.08 17.26 23.35
N LEU A 970 -38.02 16.02 23.85
CA LEU A 970 -36.77 15.27 24.01
C LEU A 970 -36.34 14.48 22.76
N ALA A 971 -37.22 14.30 21.77
CA ALA A 971 -36.93 13.47 20.59
C ALA A 971 -35.97 14.13 19.60
N SER A 972 -35.99 15.46 19.49
CA SER A 972 -35.20 16.24 18.52
C SER A 972 -33.71 16.38 18.89
N PHE A 973 -33.37 16.38 20.18
CA PHE A 973 -32.02 16.69 20.67
C PHE A 973 -30.97 15.57 20.47
N PHE A 974 -31.38 14.32 20.22
CA PHE A 974 -30.44 13.18 20.14
C PHE A 974 -29.90 12.90 18.73
N HIS A 975 -29.30 13.90 18.08
CA HIS A 975 -28.55 13.68 16.84
C HIS A 975 -27.11 13.19 17.12
N GLY A 976 -26.79 11.95 16.71
CA GLY A 976 -25.42 11.41 16.66
C GLY A 976 -25.11 10.25 17.61
N PHE A 977 -25.94 9.97 18.61
CA PHE A 977 -25.78 8.82 19.51
C PHE A 977 -26.85 7.74 19.26
N LYS A 978 -26.55 6.49 19.66
CA LYS A 978 -27.49 5.35 19.50
C LYS A 978 -28.77 5.64 20.29
N GLY A 979 -29.91 5.66 19.60
CA GLY A 979 -31.21 6.11 20.12
C GLY A 979 -31.61 5.52 21.48
N PRO A 980 -32.44 6.26 22.26
CA PRO A 980 -32.76 5.95 23.64
C PRO A 980 -33.49 4.62 23.79
N VAL A 981 -33.32 4.01 24.96
CA VAL A 981 -33.94 2.72 25.34
C VAL A 981 -35.06 3.00 26.33
N CYS A 982 -36.26 2.47 26.06
CA CYS A 982 -37.40 2.62 26.96
C CYS A 982 -37.12 1.91 28.29
N ARG A 983 -37.11 2.66 29.40
CA ARG A 983 -36.78 2.13 30.74
C ARG A 983 -37.73 1.03 31.24
N LYS A 984 -38.93 0.90 30.67
CA LYS A 984 -39.97 -0.07 31.09
C LYS A 984 -39.89 -1.42 30.37
N CYS A 985 -39.48 -1.45 29.11
CA CYS A 985 -39.47 -2.66 28.27
C CYS A 985 -38.13 -2.96 27.57
N SER A 986 -37.11 -2.11 27.75
CA SER A 986 -35.78 -2.21 27.12
C SER A 986 -35.75 -2.20 25.59
N VAL A 987 -36.87 -1.87 24.93
CA VAL A 987 -36.91 -1.65 23.47
C VAL A 987 -36.24 -0.33 23.12
N ARG A 988 -35.44 -0.32 22.06
CA ARG A 988 -34.74 0.87 21.55
C ARG A 988 -35.61 1.63 20.56
N LEU A 989 -35.75 2.93 20.75
CA LEU A 989 -36.48 3.83 19.86
C LEU A 989 -35.57 4.27 18.70
N ASN A 990 -36.16 4.44 17.51
CA ASN A 990 -35.45 4.73 16.27
C ASN A 990 -35.82 6.14 15.78
N THR A 991 -34.83 7.00 15.58
CA THR A 991 -34.99 8.38 15.10
C THR A 991 -34.59 8.47 13.62
N ASP A 992 -35.38 9.17 12.81
CA ASP A 992 -35.22 9.15 11.35
C ASP A 992 -34.00 9.95 10.85
N LYS A 993 -33.51 9.64 9.64
CA LYS A 993 -32.22 10.11 9.09
C LYS A 993 -32.38 11.15 7.98
N SER A 994 -32.90 12.34 8.28
CA SER A 994 -33.26 13.32 7.25
C SER A 994 -33.10 14.82 7.63
N ALA A 995 -32.07 15.19 8.40
CA ALA A 995 -31.72 16.59 8.70
C ALA A 995 -30.25 16.95 8.40
N LYS A 996 -29.97 18.25 8.14
CA LYS A 996 -28.63 18.79 7.84
C LYS A 996 -27.99 19.48 9.05
N LYS A 997 -26.67 19.68 8.99
CA LYS A 997 -25.79 20.22 10.06
C LYS A 997 -26.20 21.60 10.60
N SER A 998 -26.05 21.79 11.90
CA SER A 998 -25.78 23.06 12.59
C SER A 998 -24.65 22.86 13.63
N HIS A 999 -24.08 23.95 14.16
CA HIS A 999 -22.96 23.91 15.12
C HIS A 999 -23.43 23.95 16.59
N PRO A 1000 -22.84 23.14 17.49
CA PRO A 1000 -23.04 23.29 18.94
C PRO A 1000 -21.87 24.06 19.58
N ARG A 1001 -22.17 25.17 20.28
CA ARG A 1001 -21.28 25.76 21.29
C ARG A 1001 -22.03 26.27 22.52
N ASP A 1002 -23.17 26.95 22.35
CA ASP A 1002 -23.75 27.76 23.43
C ASP A 1002 -24.68 26.96 24.39
N ASP A 1003 -25.28 25.86 23.93
CA ASP A 1003 -26.26 25.09 24.74
C ASP A 1003 -25.67 24.34 25.95
N THR A 1004 -24.35 24.15 26.00
CA THR A 1004 -23.73 23.25 27.00
C THR A 1004 -23.61 23.91 28.37
N GLU A 1005 -23.40 25.23 28.41
CA GLU A 1005 -23.20 25.97 29.67
C GLU A 1005 -24.52 26.19 30.42
N MET A 1006 -25.64 26.44 29.71
CA MET A 1006 -26.97 26.51 30.32
C MET A 1006 -27.36 25.20 31.02
N LEU A 1007 -27.05 24.04 30.44
CA LEU A 1007 -27.29 22.75 31.07
C LEU A 1007 -26.43 22.54 32.33
N PHE A 1008 -25.22 23.11 32.37
CA PHE A 1008 -24.35 23.05 33.54
C PHE A 1008 -24.86 23.97 34.67
N TYR A 1009 -25.28 25.20 34.34
CA TYR A 1009 -25.79 26.18 35.30
C TYR A 1009 -27.14 25.78 35.90
N TYR A 1010 -28.10 25.35 35.06
CA TYR A 1010 -29.36 24.77 35.52
C TYR A 1010 -29.13 23.49 36.36
N GLY A 1011 -28.19 22.66 35.92
CA GLY A 1011 -27.74 21.46 36.63
C GLY A 1011 -26.95 21.73 37.93
N TRP A 1012 -26.57 22.98 38.21
CA TRP A 1012 -25.91 23.43 39.43
C TRP A 1012 -26.91 24.08 40.39
N LEU A 1013 -27.72 25.04 39.92
CA LEU A 1013 -28.80 25.67 40.70
C LEU A 1013 -29.71 24.62 41.34
N LYS A 1014 -30.09 23.57 40.58
CA LYS A 1014 -30.98 22.48 41.05
C LYS A 1014 -30.31 21.50 42.03
N ARG A 1015 -29.11 21.79 42.53
CA ARG A 1015 -28.41 21.05 43.61
C ARG A 1015 -28.17 21.89 44.86
N LEU A 1016 -28.40 23.20 44.80
CA LEU A 1016 -28.44 24.06 45.97
C LEU A 1016 -29.82 23.92 46.61
N SER A 1017 -29.87 23.74 47.94
CA SER A 1017 -31.08 23.35 48.67
C SER A 1017 -31.61 24.48 49.57
N ASN A 1018 -31.58 25.71 49.07
CA ASN A 1018 -31.91 26.93 49.81
C ASN A 1018 -33.00 27.72 49.06
N GLU A 1019 -33.79 28.55 49.76
CA GLU A 1019 -34.92 29.27 49.17
C GLU A 1019 -34.49 30.29 48.08
N GLU A 1020 -33.30 30.88 48.21
CA GLU A 1020 -32.72 31.80 47.20
C GLU A 1020 -32.46 31.09 45.85
N SER A 1021 -32.06 29.81 45.88
CA SER A 1021 -31.85 28.99 44.68
C SER A 1021 -33.15 28.80 43.91
N ASP A 1022 -34.26 28.63 44.64
CA ASP A 1022 -35.60 28.39 44.10
C ASP A 1022 -36.19 29.66 43.48
N GLY A 1023 -35.86 30.85 44.02
CA GLY A 1023 -36.15 32.15 43.43
C GLY A 1023 -35.43 32.36 42.09
N LEU A 1024 -34.10 32.17 42.08
CA LEU A 1024 -33.28 32.29 40.86
C LEU A 1024 -33.68 31.28 39.78
N LEU A 1025 -34.03 30.05 40.15
CA LEU A 1025 -34.50 29.04 39.19
C LEU A 1025 -35.79 29.49 38.49
N ARG A 1026 -36.75 30.07 39.23
CA ARG A 1026 -38.01 30.59 38.67
C ARG A 1026 -37.79 31.84 37.81
N GLU A 1027 -36.86 32.71 38.17
CA GLU A 1027 -36.52 33.87 37.33
C GLU A 1027 -35.83 33.43 36.01
N PHE A 1028 -34.95 32.44 36.08
CA PHE A 1028 -34.32 31.83 34.91
C PHE A 1028 -35.35 31.12 34.00
N GLU A 1029 -36.21 30.28 34.58
CA GLU A 1029 -37.30 29.61 33.84
C GLU A 1029 -38.33 30.61 33.27
N SER A 1030 -38.54 31.77 33.91
CA SER A 1030 -39.35 32.87 33.38
C SER A 1030 -38.70 33.53 32.15
N LYS A 1031 -37.45 34.00 32.27
CA LYS A 1031 -36.71 34.69 31.18
C LYS A 1031 -36.44 33.77 29.99
N ALA A 1032 -36.20 32.47 30.22
CA ALA A 1032 -36.00 31.49 29.15
C ALA A 1032 -37.26 31.24 28.29
N ASN A 1033 -38.46 31.55 28.79
CA ASN A 1033 -39.71 31.46 28.01
C ASN A 1033 -40.00 32.71 27.17
N SER A 1034 -39.32 33.84 27.40
CA SER A 1034 -39.38 35.02 26.52
C SER A 1034 -38.32 34.92 25.42
N SER A 1035 -38.73 34.62 24.19
CA SER A 1035 -37.86 34.22 23.08
C SER A 1035 -37.09 35.37 22.40
N ALA A 1036 -36.44 36.26 23.16
CA ALA A 1036 -35.70 37.42 22.62
C ALA A 1036 -34.70 38.08 23.61
N LEU A 1037 -33.80 37.33 24.26
CA LEU A 1037 -32.71 37.89 25.07
C LEU A 1037 -31.38 37.16 24.85
N SER A 1038 -30.25 37.82 25.13
CA SER A 1038 -28.89 37.27 25.00
C SER A 1038 -28.24 36.96 26.35
N PHE A 1039 -27.27 36.04 26.36
CA PHE A 1039 -26.66 35.50 27.58
C PHE A 1039 -25.99 36.56 28.50
N LYS A 1040 -25.58 37.71 27.94
CA LYS A 1040 -24.95 38.81 28.69
C LYS A 1040 -25.90 39.60 29.60
N GLU A 1041 -27.22 39.42 29.47
CA GLU A 1041 -28.23 40.25 30.14
C GLU A 1041 -28.81 39.61 31.42
N VAL A 1042 -28.28 38.44 31.83
CA VAL A 1042 -28.91 37.56 32.85
C VAL A 1042 -28.05 37.38 34.12
N ILE A 1043 -26.78 37.80 34.14
CA ILE A 1043 -25.84 37.57 35.26
C ILE A 1043 -25.48 38.91 35.94
N PRO A 1044 -25.75 39.08 37.26
CA PRO A 1044 -25.22 40.20 38.04
C PRO A 1044 -23.68 40.14 38.14
N SER A 1045 -23.00 41.27 37.98
CA SER A 1045 -21.54 41.35 37.84
C SER A 1045 -20.70 41.08 39.11
N GLU A 1046 -21.32 40.71 40.23
CA GLU A 1046 -20.68 40.57 41.55
C GLU A 1046 -20.42 39.10 41.95
N SER A 1047 -20.53 38.14 41.03
CA SER A 1047 -20.33 36.71 41.29
C SER A 1047 -19.54 35.98 40.18
N CYS A 1048 -18.26 36.35 40.06
CA CYS A 1048 -17.24 35.63 39.27
C CYS A 1048 -16.02 35.33 40.16
#